data_AF-A0A2X2WYM8-F1
#
_entry.id   AF-A0A2X2WYM8-F1
#
_cell.length_a   1.000
_cell.length_b   1.000
_cell.length_c   1.000
_cell.angle_alpha   90.00
_cell.angle_beta   90.00
_cell.angle_gamma   90.00
#
_symmetry.space_group_name_H-M   'P 1'
#
loop_
_entity.id
_entity.type
_entity.pdbx_description
1 polymer ?
#
loop_
_entity_poly.entity_id
_entity_poly.type
_entity_poly.pdbx_seq_one_letter_code
_entity_poly.pdbx_strand_id
1 'polypeptide(L)'
;MHKKIYISIGLLWSLHHFGQIVLTTPPTPNTEVADPVSIRMLPGFKFSSVNGTFRAYIGGAPSGSGETYTPITVDYSSNNIPGTENYIYTRQYLVPTTVSDGSLQQIQNIQFFDGLGRPKQAVSIKSTSSGKDLVTHIPYDGFGRQVDSWLPVPMASLNGNIQTGVETSANSYYQSNDINDSYPFAHKTLENSPLNRVLNQNSPGNDWKNKPVVFGYEANVQGEVKKYTTVTTWPDGATSSELSISGTYGEAQLYKNTVTDEDHNKTIEFKNGKGQTLLVRKVISSSENADTYYVYNEYDQLAFVIPPLASVASAVSATIKEDLCYQYRYDGRSRLVEKKLPGKGWEKMVYDKSDRLILSQDANLKDQNKWIINKYDKFGRIVYTGLLTGGERAGRQNEIKDLVITEERNTTGFSRNGITAYYTDNYFIGEIPTILSVNYYDTYPQEAPVVTTVLNQEALPQTQNSEVSTKSLPTASYTKNIENDSWTKVYTYYDKRGRVIATHSLNHLGGYTKTESSLKFSGVPEYTLIEHKRTANDPKVNIKETFEYDHQERLVRHWNQVNGGTQELLAENLYNDLGQLRVKNVGNTAGSPLQSVKYAYNIRGWVTKLNDPTNLQNKLFAYELRYSNPNNQYSGSAKYNGNISQMSWTTQNDAVLRNYSYEYDALNRLKEGRFWDAMNLERGEYHEQLTYDLNGNIKTLLRRGKQLPGYTAPEVMDHLEYHYENGEQSNKLSYLKEIGTGNALSGYPLAAGSTGSTITYDVNGNMTTQVDKGISSIQYNYLNLPGKITQNSKVTDYMYRADGVKVRKVFGTETTDYLDGFQYTNSILKFFPTAEGYFNVETGKYVYNYTDHLGNTRLSYSKNGLGAEIIEENNYYPFGLKHEGYNTLLGNFAYQYKYNGKELQETGMYDYGARMYMPDLGRWGVHDPASEYLSEFSPYTFTFNDPIGFVDNDGEFPGPAGAIIGILADYAGQVGYNYFLGDSNFNLRHAMTNNINGWSLAISGATGFATGGIDSLKNVVTSGVGKPIFQKMINNGIDILVNTIGNTAADYLNTEDGQEYDFWKSLTGGLLSASFEKVIPIKYVDKLEQKLFRKMNISANKVARIKDKISNLRRNKTIRKWTNKLQEAEKDLNRYNEAWAGVKIVNDSYKKLGANSLTNELFLKDDSKTKKTGNLIIGELTSEKDPNGK
;
A
#
# COMPACT_ATOMS: atom_id res chain seq x y z
N MET A 1 -13.67 -53.24 -46.96
CA MET A 1 -12.32 -53.46 -47.53
C MET A 1 -11.68 -52.11 -47.86
N HIS A 2 -10.35 -52.11 -47.98
CA HIS A 2 -9.40 -51.04 -48.29
C HIS A 2 -9.72 -49.91 -49.30
N LYS A 3 -8.86 -48.88 -49.19
CA LYS A 3 -8.43 -47.84 -50.16
C LYS A 3 -9.38 -46.64 -50.29
N LYS A 4 -8.99 -45.47 -49.75
CA LYS A 4 -7.89 -44.55 -50.13
C LYS A 4 -8.41 -43.50 -51.12
N ILE A 5 -8.59 -42.28 -50.64
CA ILE A 5 -8.69 -41.07 -51.45
C ILE A 5 -7.47 -40.21 -51.13
N TYR A 6 -6.80 -39.70 -52.17
CA TYR A 6 -5.82 -38.63 -52.08
C TYR A 6 -6.53 -37.29 -52.28
N ILE A 7 -6.27 -36.30 -51.43
CA ILE A 7 -6.31 -34.89 -51.81
C ILE A 7 -5.07 -34.22 -51.23
N SER A 8 -4.38 -33.46 -52.08
CA SER A 8 -3.19 -32.68 -51.74
C SER A 8 -3.60 -31.26 -51.37
N ILE A 9 -3.03 -30.70 -50.29
CA ILE A 9 -2.94 -29.24 -50.09
C ILE A 9 -1.51 -28.93 -49.68
N GLY A 10 -0.85 -28.06 -50.43
CA GLY A 10 0.42 -27.47 -50.05
C GLY A 10 0.24 -26.01 -49.68
N LEU A 11 0.89 -25.58 -48.62
CA LEU A 11 1.39 -24.21 -48.46
C LEU A 11 2.40 -24.20 -47.29
N LEU A 12 3.67 -23.96 -47.60
CA LEU A 12 4.68 -23.65 -46.59
C LEU A 12 4.39 -22.25 -46.02
N TRP A 13 4.37 -22.10 -44.71
CA TRP A 13 4.89 -20.91 -44.02
C TRP A 13 5.60 -21.36 -42.73
N SER A 14 6.70 -20.68 -42.40
CA SER A 14 7.72 -21.13 -41.45
C SER A 14 7.35 -20.91 -39.98
N LEU A 15 7.15 -22.00 -39.23
CA LEU A 15 7.08 -21.99 -37.77
C LEU A 15 8.47 -22.20 -37.14
N HIS A 16 9.28 -21.14 -37.06
CA HIS A 16 10.49 -21.16 -36.23
C HIS A 16 10.12 -21.19 -34.74
N HIS A 17 10.04 -22.40 -34.17
CA HIS A 17 10.01 -22.57 -32.72
C HIS A 17 11.43 -22.41 -32.16
N PHE A 18 11.74 -21.25 -31.59
CA PHE A 18 12.91 -21.07 -30.75
C PHE A 18 12.79 -21.98 -29.51
N GLY A 19 13.85 -22.72 -29.18
CA GLY A 19 13.76 -23.87 -28.27
C GLY A 19 14.77 -23.83 -27.14
N GLN A 20 14.32 -23.35 -25.97
CA GLN A 20 15.07 -23.23 -24.70
C GLN A 20 16.23 -24.22 -24.56
N ILE A 21 17.44 -23.68 -24.44
CA ILE A 21 18.63 -24.47 -24.11
C ILE A 21 18.64 -24.80 -22.61
N VAL A 22 18.93 -26.07 -22.28
CA VAL A 22 19.07 -26.56 -20.91
C VAL A 22 20.47 -27.11 -20.73
N LEU A 23 21.18 -26.64 -19.70
CA LEU A 23 22.56 -27.02 -19.38
C LEU A 23 22.58 -27.85 -18.09
N THR A 24 22.97 -29.11 -18.24
CA THR A 24 22.90 -30.15 -17.20
C THR A 24 24.26 -30.54 -16.63
N THR A 25 25.33 -30.17 -17.32
CA THR A 25 26.74 -30.37 -16.96
C THR A 25 27.50 -29.12 -17.38
N PRO A 26 28.62 -28.76 -16.71
CA PRO A 26 29.51 -27.74 -17.24
C PRO A 26 29.88 -28.09 -18.69
N PRO A 27 29.70 -27.19 -19.66
CA PRO A 27 30.21 -27.42 -21.00
C PRO A 27 31.74 -27.40 -20.98
N THR A 28 32.35 -27.81 -22.10
CA THR A 28 33.79 -27.64 -22.31
C THR A 28 34.24 -26.21 -21.98
N PRO A 29 35.42 -25.99 -21.38
CA PRO A 29 35.86 -24.64 -21.11
C PRO A 29 35.96 -23.80 -22.39
N ASN A 30 35.66 -22.50 -22.24
CA ASN A 30 35.50 -21.52 -23.30
C ASN A 30 34.33 -21.80 -24.28
N THR A 31 33.26 -22.42 -23.79
CA THR A 31 32.01 -22.59 -24.56
C THR A 31 31.04 -21.43 -24.32
N GLU A 32 30.42 -20.96 -25.41
CA GLU A 32 29.30 -20.00 -25.37
C GLU A 32 27.98 -20.70 -25.70
N VAL A 33 26.90 -20.28 -25.05
CA VAL A 33 25.55 -20.81 -25.24
C VAL A 33 24.57 -19.65 -25.42
N ALA A 34 23.72 -19.73 -26.44
CA ALA A 34 22.81 -18.66 -26.86
C ALA A 34 21.40 -19.20 -27.10
N ASP A 35 20.38 -18.63 -26.47
CA ASP A 35 18.98 -18.91 -26.81
C ASP A 35 18.18 -17.62 -27.04
N PRO A 36 17.31 -17.56 -28.06
CA PRO A 36 16.51 -16.36 -28.33
C PRO A 36 15.52 -16.00 -27.20
N VAL A 37 15.15 -16.97 -26.35
CA VAL A 37 14.02 -16.87 -25.40
C VAL A 37 14.42 -17.22 -23.97
N SER A 38 15.24 -18.25 -23.74
CA SER A 38 15.72 -18.64 -22.42
C SER A 38 16.83 -19.70 -22.42
N ILE A 39 17.80 -19.54 -21.53
CA ILE A 39 18.75 -20.60 -21.14
C ILE A 39 18.42 -21.00 -19.70
N ARG A 40 18.41 -22.30 -19.41
CA ARG A 40 18.21 -22.85 -18.06
C ARG A 40 19.42 -23.68 -17.63
N MET A 41 20.15 -23.23 -16.62
CA MET A 41 21.10 -24.06 -15.90
C MET A 41 20.34 -24.85 -14.84
N LEU A 42 20.59 -26.15 -14.69
CA LEU A 42 19.92 -26.94 -13.65
C LEU A 42 20.62 -26.81 -12.29
N PRO A 43 19.91 -27.02 -11.17
CA PRO A 43 20.53 -27.16 -9.85
C PRO A 43 21.67 -28.19 -9.88
N GLY A 44 22.79 -27.87 -9.22
CA GLY A 44 24.01 -28.68 -9.28
C GLY A 44 24.92 -28.40 -10.48
N PHE A 45 24.56 -27.51 -11.41
CA PHE A 45 25.49 -26.99 -12.41
C PHE A 45 26.67 -26.29 -11.71
N LYS A 46 27.88 -26.85 -11.85
CA LYS A 46 29.13 -26.29 -11.33
C LYS A 46 30.11 -26.13 -12.48
N PHE A 47 30.52 -24.90 -12.76
CA PHE A 47 31.59 -24.58 -13.70
C PHE A 47 32.75 -23.95 -12.94
N SER A 48 33.98 -24.41 -13.17
CA SER A 48 35.18 -23.88 -12.52
C SER A 48 35.95 -22.97 -13.48
N SER A 49 36.13 -21.71 -13.09
CA SER A 49 36.92 -20.72 -13.82
C SER A 49 38.40 -21.13 -13.95
N VAL A 50 38.90 -22.00 -13.08
CA VAL A 50 40.26 -22.57 -13.13
C VAL A 50 40.53 -23.30 -14.45
N ASN A 51 39.49 -23.84 -15.10
CA ASN A 51 39.62 -24.60 -16.34
C ASN A 51 39.33 -23.76 -17.61
N GLY A 52 38.84 -22.53 -17.48
CA GLY A 52 38.51 -21.61 -18.59
C GLY A 52 37.23 -20.81 -18.33
N THR A 53 36.60 -20.28 -19.38
CA THR A 53 35.37 -19.44 -19.27
C THR A 53 34.10 -20.18 -19.70
N PHE A 54 32.93 -19.71 -19.26
CA PHE A 54 31.64 -20.18 -19.78
C PHE A 54 30.69 -18.98 -19.88
N ARG A 55 29.98 -18.85 -21.00
CA ARG A 55 29.07 -17.73 -21.28
C ARG A 55 27.70 -18.24 -21.69
N ALA A 56 26.65 -17.63 -21.15
CA ALA A 56 25.26 -17.89 -21.51
C ALA A 56 24.53 -16.57 -21.69
N TYR A 57 23.81 -16.38 -22.81
CA TYR A 57 23.03 -15.18 -23.07
C TYR A 57 21.65 -15.47 -23.66
N ILE A 58 20.67 -14.66 -23.27
CA ILE A 58 19.28 -14.73 -23.74
C ILE A 58 19.03 -13.52 -24.65
N GLY A 59 18.52 -13.79 -25.85
CA GLY A 59 18.32 -12.79 -26.90
C GLY A 59 19.39 -12.90 -28.00
N GLY A 60 18.93 -13.18 -29.22
CA GLY A 60 19.76 -13.41 -30.40
C GLY A 60 19.04 -14.34 -31.38
N ALA A 61 19.31 -14.22 -32.68
CA ALA A 61 18.73 -15.10 -33.68
C ALA A 61 19.46 -16.48 -33.72
N PRO A 62 18.78 -17.59 -34.07
CA PRO A 62 19.43 -18.89 -34.19
C PRO A 62 20.48 -18.88 -35.31
N SER A 63 21.54 -19.68 -35.13
CA SER A 63 22.67 -19.76 -36.05
C SER A 63 22.25 -19.99 -37.50
N GLY A 64 22.46 -18.97 -38.34
CA GLY A 64 22.19 -19.01 -39.79
C GLY A 64 21.43 -17.80 -40.37
N SER A 65 20.96 -16.85 -39.55
CA SER A 65 20.13 -15.71 -40.00
C SER A 65 20.89 -14.51 -40.62
N GLY A 66 22.22 -14.54 -40.71
CA GLY A 66 23.02 -13.43 -41.24
C GLY A 66 23.18 -12.22 -40.31
N GLU A 67 22.28 -12.01 -39.35
CA GLU A 67 22.44 -11.02 -38.29
C GLU A 67 23.31 -11.58 -37.16
N THR A 68 24.59 -11.19 -37.14
CA THR A 68 25.50 -11.48 -36.03
C THR A 68 25.16 -10.61 -34.83
N TYR A 69 24.38 -11.14 -33.89
CA TYR A 69 24.31 -10.57 -32.55
C TYR A 69 25.64 -10.87 -31.84
N THR A 70 26.51 -9.87 -31.74
CA THR A 70 27.74 -9.98 -30.95
C THR A 70 27.35 -10.27 -29.50
N PRO A 71 27.86 -11.34 -28.86
CA PRO A 71 27.67 -11.53 -27.44
C PRO A 71 28.06 -10.26 -26.69
N ILE A 72 27.35 -9.94 -25.61
CA ILE A 72 27.81 -8.93 -24.67
C ILE A 72 29.15 -9.41 -24.11
N THR A 73 30.26 -8.88 -24.64
CA THR A 73 31.60 -9.10 -24.10
C THR A 73 31.63 -8.44 -22.74
N VAL A 74 31.46 -9.24 -21.69
CA VAL A 74 31.66 -8.79 -20.31
C VAL A 74 33.15 -8.57 -20.12
N ASP A 75 33.57 -7.31 -20.16
CA ASP A 75 34.94 -6.94 -19.82
C ASP A 75 35.13 -6.97 -18.30
N TYR A 76 35.67 -8.10 -17.82
CA TYR A 76 36.07 -8.28 -16.43
C TYR A 76 37.32 -7.44 -16.06
N SER A 77 38.08 -6.92 -17.02
CA SER A 77 39.30 -6.14 -16.75
C SER A 77 39.02 -4.67 -16.37
N SER A 78 37.83 -4.15 -16.73
CA SER A 78 37.39 -2.80 -16.35
C SER A 78 37.00 -2.63 -14.88
N ASN A 79 36.68 -3.73 -14.19
CA ASN A 79 36.23 -3.72 -12.79
C ASN A 79 37.33 -4.33 -11.91
N ASN A 80 37.99 -3.52 -11.07
CA ASN A 80 39.11 -3.93 -10.19
C ASN A 80 38.72 -4.86 -9.02
N ILE A 81 37.61 -5.61 -9.13
CA ILE A 81 37.07 -6.50 -8.09
C ILE A 81 38.04 -7.69 -7.89
N PRO A 82 38.34 -8.14 -6.66
CA PRO A 82 39.39 -9.13 -6.43
C PRO A 82 38.93 -10.52 -6.89
N GLY A 83 39.81 -11.26 -7.57
CA GLY A 83 39.60 -12.69 -7.85
C GLY A 83 39.68 -13.59 -6.60
N THR A 84 39.88 -13.02 -5.41
CA THR A 84 40.01 -13.72 -4.12
C THR A 84 38.72 -13.74 -3.30
N GLU A 85 37.64 -13.12 -3.78
CA GLU A 85 36.40 -12.93 -3.03
C GLU A 85 35.19 -13.58 -3.73
N ASN A 86 34.26 -14.12 -2.94
CA ASN A 86 32.97 -14.58 -3.44
C ASN A 86 32.03 -13.36 -3.55
N TYR A 87 31.43 -13.13 -4.71
CA TYR A 87 30.52 -11.99 -4.89
C TYR A 87 29.40 -12.23 -5.92
N ILE A 88 28.30 -11.48 -5.77
CA ILE A 88 27.27 -11.27 -6.80
C ILE A 88 27.36 -9.82 -7.23
N TYR A 89 27.60 -9.59 -8.52
CA TYR A 89 27.64 -8.26 -9.13
C TYR A 89 26.41 -8.05 -10.02
N THR A 90 25.65 -6.99 -9.74
CA THR A 90 24.47 -6.59 -10.51
C THR A 90 24.74 -5.25 -11.19
N ARG A 91 24.45 -5.18 -12.49
CA ARG A 91 24.59 -3.99 -13.33
C ARG A 91 23.29 -3.74 -14.09
N GLN A 92 22.71 -2.55 -13.94
CA GLN A 92 21.49 -2.12 -14.64
C GLN A 92 21.79 -0.88 -15.48
N TYR A 93 21.72 -1.01 -16.80
CA TYR A 93 21.89 0.12 -17.72
C TYR A 93 20.67 1.06 -17.71
N LEU A 94 20.95 2.36 -17.67
CA LEU A 94 19.95 3.43 -17.74
C LEU A 94 19.80 4.01 -19.16
N VAL A 95 20.69 3.60 -20.07
CA VAL A 95 20.69 3.93 -21.51
C VAL A 95 20.59 2.66 -22.37
N PRO A 96 20.14 2.75 -23.64
CA PRO A 96 20.12 1.60 -24.53
C PRO A 96 21.53 1.13 -24.86
N THR A 97 21.79 -0.17 -24.73
CA THR A 97 23.02 -0.79 -25.20
C THR A 97 22.80 -2.23 -25.66
N THR A 98 23.61 -2.66 -26.62
CA THR A 98 23.76 -4.05 -27.08
C THR A 98 25.08 -4.68 -26.61
N VAL A 99 25.96 -3.92 -25.95
CA VAL A 99 27.27 -4.34 -25.43
C VAL A 99 27.43 -3.97 -23.95
N SER A 100 28.26 -4.70 -23.21
CA SER A 100 28.58 -4.32 -21.83
C SER A 100 29.71 -3.31 -21.83
N ASP A 101 29.37 -2.06 -21.57
CA ASP A 101 30.32 -0.94 -21.51
C ASP A 101 30.24 -0.31 -20.11
N GLY A 102 31.38 -0.21 -19.42
CA GLY A 102 31.48 0.40 -18.09
C GLY A 102 31.35 1.92 -18.07
N SER A 103 31.42 2.58 -19.23
CA SER A 103 31.30 4.05 -19.36
C SER A 103 29.86 4.54 -19.49
N LEU A 104 28.92 3.66 -19.88
CA LEU A 104 27.51 3.99 -20.04
C LEU A 104 26.82 4.24 -18.70
N GLN A 105 25.79 5.09 -18.70
CA GLN A 105 25.03 5.41 -17.49
C GLN A 105 24.31 4.15 -16.95
N GLN A 106 24.51 3.86 -15.66
CA GLN A 106 24.14 2.60 -15.04
C GLN A 106 24.06 2.69 -13.50
N ILE A 107 23.28 1.79 -12.91
CA ILE A 107 23.27 1.50 -11.46
C ILE A 107 24.02 0.17 -11.25
N GLN A 108 24.84 0.10 -10.20
CA GLN A 108 25.79 -0.99 -9.98
C GLN A 108 25.87 -1.35 -8.50
N ASN A 109 25.65 -2.64 -8.18
CA ASN A 109 25.68 -3.14 -6.80
C ASN A 109 26.50 -4.43 -6.71
N ILE A 110 27.27 -4.60 -5.65
CA ILE A 110 27.99 -5.84 -5.31
C ILE A 110 27.57 -6.30 -3.92
N GLN A 111 27.26 -7.58 -3.79
CA GLN A 111 27.23 -8.27 -2.51
C GLN A 111 28.46 -9.17 -2.40
N PHE A 112 29.25 -9.02 -1.33
CA PHE A 112 30.35 -9.91 -0.97
C PHE A 112 29.90 -11.00 0.00
N PHE A 113 30.50 -12.18 -0.12
CA PHE A 113 30.21 -13.38 0.67
C PHE A 113 31.48 -13.93 1.32
N ASP A 114 31.33 -14.54 2.49
CA ASP A 114 32.38 -15.27 3.18
C ASP A 114 32.60 -16.69 2.59
N GLY A 115 33.47 -17.47 3.23
CA GLY A 115 33.77 -18.84 2.81
C GLY A 115 32.63 -19.85 3.00
N LEU A 116 31.56 -19.48 3.73
CA LEU A 116 30.36 -20.29 3.96
C LEU A 116 29.20 -19.82 3.06
N GLY A 117 29.42 -18.84 2.19
CA GLY A 117 28.36 -18.25 1.37
C GLY A 117 27.40 -17.38 2.16
N ARG A 118 27.79 -16.91 3.35
CA ARG A 118 27.03 -15.91 4.11
C ARG A 118 27.57 -14.52 3.79
N PRO A 119 26.72 -13.48 3.71
CA PRO A 119 27.12 -12.30 2.97
C PRO A 119 27.54 -11.16 3.90
N LYS A 120 28.73 -10.60 3.68
CA LYS A 120 29.54 -9.86 4.67
C LYS A 120 29.66 -8.35 4.43
N GLN A 121 29.40 -7.90 3.20
CA GLN A 121 29.44 -6.48 2.84
C GLN A 121 28.63 -6.23 1.57
N ALA A 122 27.74 -5.24 1.61
CA ALA A 122 27.05 -4.71 0.44
C ALA A 122 27.73 -3.42 -0.02
N VAL A 123 27.90 -3.23 -1.33
CA VAL A 123 28.50 -2.04 -1.94
C VAL A 123 27.65 -1.57 -3.12
N SER A 124 27.02 -0.42 -2.98
CA SER A 124 26.38 0.31 -4.09
C SER A 124 27.42 1.24 -4.72
N ILE A 125 27.88 0.91 -5.92
CA ILE A 125 29.07 1.55 -6.53
C ILE A 125 28.72 2.95 -7.04
N LYS A 126 29.45 3.97 -6.56
CA LYS A 126 29.29 5.38 -6.93
C LYS A 126 27.85 5.92 -6.76
N SER A 127 27.04 5.32 -5.89
CA SER A 127 25.61 5.63 -5.78
C SER A 127 25.27 6.90 -5.00
N THR A 128 26.21 7.48 -4.24
CA THR A 128 25.95 8.72 -3.51
C THR A 128 25.88 9.93 -4.47
N SER A 129 25.35 11.07 -4.01
CA SER A 129 25.31 12.29 -4.83
C SER A 129 26.69 12.86 -5.16
N SER A 130 27.72 12.58 -4.34
CA SER A 130 29.12 12.92 -4.63
C SER A 130 29.90 11.81 -5.37
N GLY A 131 29.25 10.73 -5.81
CA GLY A 131 29.90 9.65 -6.56
C GLY A 131 30.77 8.71 -5.70
N LYS A 132 30.51 8.65 -4.39
CA LYS A 132 31.09 7.66 -3.46
C LYS A 132 30.36 6.33 -3.55
N ASP A 133 31.01 5.26 -3.09
CA ASP A 133 30.31 3.99 -2.87
C ASP A 133 29.48 4.12 -1.57
N LEU A 134 28.26 3.56 -1.55
CA LEU A 134 27.50 3.41 -0.31
C LEU A 134 27.69 1.97 0.18
N VAL A 135 28.30 1.81 1.35
CA VAL A 135 28.79 0.53 1.86
C VAL A 135 28.08 0.15 3.16
N THR A 136 27.63 -1.09 3.27
CA THR A 136 27.09 -1.63 4.53
C THR A 136 27.92 -2.82 4.97
N HIS A 137 28.32 -2.86 6.25
CA HIS A 137 29.00 -4.02 6.83
C HIS A 137 28.01 -4.94 7.55
N ILE A 138 28.27 -6.25 7.49
CA ILE A 138 27.43 -7.28 8.06
C ILE A 138 28.33 -8.25 8.84
N PRO A 139 28.43 -8.05 10.16
CA PRO A 139 29.14 -8.96 11.05
C PRO A 139 28.24 -10.14 11.43
N TYR A 140 28.87 -11.24 11.81
CA TYR A 140 28.24 -12.37 12.48
C TYR A 140 28.99 -12.66 13.78
N ASP A 141 28.26 -13.15 14.79
CA ASP A 141 28.88 -13.64 16.01
C ASP A 141 29.66 -14.95 15.78
N GLY A 142 30.32 -15.45 16.83
CA GLY A 142 31.07 -16.72 16.79
C GLY A 142 30.23 -17.97 16.49
N PHE A 143 28.90 -17.88 16.52
CA PHE A 143 27.96 -18.94 16.14
C PHE A 143 27.39 -18.74 14.73
N GLY A 144 27.76 -17.66 14.04
CA GLY A 144 27.30 -17.34 12.70
C GLY A 144 25.97 -16.60 12.62
N ARG A 145 25.52 -16.01 13.73
CA ARG A 145 24.25 -15.29 13.83
C ARG A 145 24.48 -13.80 13.65
N GLN A 146 23.61 -13.13 12.89
CA GLN A 146 23.66 -11.68 12.69
C GLN A 146 22.97 -10.96 13.87
N VAL A 147 23.76 -10.61 14.89
CA VAL A 147 23.27 -9.90 16.09
C VAL A 147 23.27 -8.38 15.93
N ASP A 148 24.15 -7.84 15.09
CA ASP A 148 24.22 -6.41 14.78
C ASP A 148 23.68 -6.13 13.38
N SER A 149 23.10 -4.94 13.19
CA SER A 149 22.64 -4.46 11.90
C SER A 149 23.07 -3.02 11.67
N TRP A 150 24.18 -2.85 10.95
CA TRP A 150 24.82 -1.56 10.70
C TRP A 150 24.10 -0.74 9.64
N LEU A 151 24.06 0.58 9.84
CA LEU A 151 23.61 1.55 8.86
C LEU A 151 24.63 1.69 7.70
N PRO A 152 24.18 1.99 6.48
CA PRO A 152 25.06 2.23 5.34
C PRO A 152 25.91 3.49 5.51
N VAL A 153 27.16 3.47 5.04
CA VAL A 153 28.09 4.61 5.10
C VAL A 153 28.66 4.97 3.72
N PRO A 154 28.72 6.28 3.37
CA PRO A 154 29.45 6.76 2.20
C PRO A 154 30.97 6.58 2.32
N MET A 155 31.58 5.83 1.41
CA MET A 155 33.02 5.57 1.37
C MET A 155 33.63 5.90 0.00
N ALA A 156 34.91 6.26 -0.05
CA ALA A 156 35.58 6.55 -1.31
C ALA A 156 35.44 5.37 -2.28
N SER A 157 35.14 5.63 -3.56
CA SER A 157 34.86 4.54 -4.50
C SER A 157 36.13 3.76 -4.83
N LEU A 158 36.09 2.45 -4.58
CA LEU A 158 37.17 1.53 -4.97
C LEU A 158 36.83 0.77 -6.26
N ASN A 159 35.91 1.31 -7.08
CA ASN A 159 35.39 0.70 -8.30
C ASN A 159 34.83 -0.71 -8.08
N GLY A 160 34.11 -0.91 -6.97
CA GLY A 160 33.51 -2.19 -6.61
C GLY A 160 34.38 -3.14 -5.80
N ASN A 161 35.57 -2.72 -5.36
CA ASN A 161 36.35 -3.50 -4.39
C ASN A 161 35.68 -3.58 -3.02
N ILE A 162 35.96 -4.66 -2.29
CA ILE A 162 35.61 -4.79 -0.88
C ILE A 162 36.37 -3.73 -0.06
N GLN A 163 35.67 -3.07 0.86
CA GLN A 163 36.19 -1.94 1.65
C GLN A 163 36.52 -2.38 3.08
N THR A 164 37.60 -1.84 3.66
CA THR A 164 38.02 -2.10 5.05
C THR A 164 37.73 -0.90 5.94
N GLY A 165 37.59 -1.12 7.26
CA GLY A 165 37.32 -0.03 8.22
C GLY A 165 35.93 0.61 8.10
N VAL A 166 34.95 -0.13 7.56
CA VAL A 166 33.57 0.34 7.32
C VAL A 166 32.90 0.80 8.63
N GLU A 167 33.04 0.03 9.71
CA GLU A 167 32.46 0.34 11.03
C GLU A 167 32.99 1.67 11.61
N THR A 168 34.32 1.83 11.62
CA THR A 168 34.98 3.09 12.04
C THR A 168 34.54 4.28 11.17
N SER A 169 34.39 4.03 9.87
CA SER A 169 33.92 5.03 8.91
C SER A 169 32.47 5.43 9.18
N ALA A 170 31.59 4.45 9.48
CA ALA A 170 30.20 4.68 9.84
C ALA A 170 30.11 5.52 11.12
N ASN A 171 30.80 5.09 12.20
CA ASN A 171 30.85 5.83 13.46
C ASN A 171 31.27 7.30 13.25
N SER A 172 32.30 7.52 12.42
CA SER A 172 32.81 8.86 12.12
C SER A 172 31.86 9.68 11.23
N TYR A 173 31.17 9.03 10.28
CA TYR A 173 30.22 9.68 9.37
C TYR A 173 28.99 10.19 10.13
N TYR A 174 28.37 9.33 10.95
CA TYR A 174 27.19 9.66 11.74
C TYR A 174 27.49 10.59 12.92
N GLN A 175 28.73 10.58 13.45
CA GLN A 175 29.17 11.55 14.46
C GLN A 175 29.41 12.95 13.87
N SER A 176 29.48 13.05 12.55
CA SER A 176 29.60 14.31 11.81
C SER A 176 28.37 14.53 10.90
N ASN A 177 28.50 15.29 9.81
CA ASN A 177 27.45 15.51 8.80
C ASN A 177 26.05 15.87 9.35
N ASP A 178 26.02 16.74 10.36
CA ASP A 178 24.80 17.27 11.00
C ASP A 178 23.92 16.24 11.75
N ILE A 179 24.41 15.01 11.98
CA ILE A 179 23.69 13.96 12.75
C ILE A 179 24.18 13.87 14.22
N ASN A 180 25.50 13.97 14.45
CA ASN A 180 26.13 14.00 15.78
C ASN A 180 25.83 12.77 16.67
N ASP A 181 25.88 11.56 16.12
CA ASP A 181 25.64 10.31 16.85
C ASP A 181 26.69 9.22 16.52
N SER A 182 27.09 8.43 17.52
CA SER A 182 28.19 7.45 17.45
C SER A 182 27.73 5.99 17.57
N TYR A 183 26.44 5.69 17.40
CA TYR A 183 25.88 4.33 17.51
C TYR A 183 25.07 3.91 16.25
N PRO A 184 25.71 3.76 15.08
CA PRO A 184 25.05 3.55 13.78
C PRO A 184 24.71 2.09 13.49
N PHE A 185 24.20 1.35 14.49
CA PHE A 185 23.75 -0.02 14.32
C PHE A 185 22.62 -0.37 15.31
N ALA A 186 21.74 -1.28 14.90
CA ALA A 186 20.83 -1.95 15.80
C ALA A 186 21.52 -3.19 16.40
N HIS A 187 21.23 -3.54 17.65
CA HIS A 187 21.80 -4.70 18.34
C HIS A 187 20.70 -5.60 18.89
N LYS A 188 20.83 -6.92 18.76
CA LYS A 188 19.87 -7.93 19.23
C LYS A 188 20.50 -8.86 20.27
N THR A 189 19.96 -8.88 21.49
CA THR A 189 20.27 -9.94 22.45
C THR A 189 19.41 -11.16 22.15
N LEU A 190 20.06 -12.30 21.89
CA LEU A 190 19.40 -13.57 21.64
C LEU A 190 19.34 -14.42 22.92
N GLU A 191 18.29 -15.21 23.06
CA GLU A 191 18.19 -16.29 24.03
C GLU A 191 19.31 -17.31 23.78
N ASN A 192 19.95 -17.77 24.86
CA ASN A 192 20.93 -18.85 24.80
C ASN A 192 20.25 -20.22 24.67
N SER A 193 19.50 -20.41 23.59
CA SER A 193 18.79 -21.64 23.24
C SER A 193 18.93 -21.94 21.74
N PRO A 194 18.70 -23.19 21.30
CA PRO A 194 18.66 -23.52 19.87
C PRO A 194 17.61 -22.74 19.07
N LEU A 195 16.62 -22.13 19.73
CA LEU A 195 15.57 -21.35 19.08
C LEU A 195 16.03 -19.93 18.70
N ASN A 196 17.14 -19.43 19.28
CA ASN A 196 17.70 -18.09 19.01
C ASN A 196 16.67 -16.95 19.07
N ARG A 197 15.69 -17.05 19.98
CA ARG A 197 14.61 -16.05 20.13
C ARG A 197 15.21 -14.71 20.58
N VAL A 198 14.74 -13.59 20.03
CA VAL A 198 15.21 -12.27 20.47
C VAL A 198 14.60 -11.93 21.80
N LEU A 199 15.43 -11.55 22.79
CA LEU A 199 14.99 -11.12 24.11
C LEU A 199 14.88 -9.59 24.18
N ASN A 200 15.79 -8.89 23.51
CA ASN A 200 15.73 -7.43 23.35
C ASN A 200 16.38 -6.99 22.04
N GLN A 201 15.96 -5.82 21.55
CA GLN A 201 16.56 -5.15 20.40
C GLN A 201 16.73 -3.66 20.69
N ASN A 202 17.98 -3.17 20.61
CA ASN A 202 18.31 -1.75 20.62
C ASN A 202 18.23 -1.20 19.20
N SER A 203 17.63 -0.03 19.03
CA SER A 203 17.64 0.73 17.77
C SER A 203 18.93 1.54 17.61
N PRO A 204 19.29 1.97 16.37
CA PRO A 204 20.44 2.85 16.15
C PRO A 204 20.28 4.19 16.88
N GLY A 205 21.40 4.68 17.41
CA GLY A 205 21.55 5.97 18.07
C GLY A 205 21.80 5.91 19.58
N ASN A 206 22.55 6.89 20.07
CA ASN A 206 22.97 7.04 21.47
C ASN A 206 21.80 7.17 22.44
N ASP A 207 20.70 7.76 22.01
CA ASP A 207 19.46 7.91 22.79
C ASP A 207 18.72 6.57 22.96
N TRP A 208 18.84 5.66 21.98
CA TRP A 208 18.10 4.38 21.94
C TRP A 208 18.89 3.17 22.46
N LYS A 209 20.22 3.23 22.55
CA LYS A 209 21.07 2.11 23.03
C LYS A 209 20.73 1.58 24.43
N ASN A 210 20.02 2.37 25.25
CA ASN A 210 19.55 2.02 26.59
C ASN A 210 18.01 1.97 26.68
N LYS A 211 17.33 1.92 25.54
CA LYS A 211 15.87 1.91 25.38
C LYS A 211 15.43 0.75 24.47
N PRO A 212 15.76 -0.50 24.82
CA PRO A 212 15.43 -1.65 23.98
C PRO A 212 13.91 -1.83 23.82
N VAL A 213 13.50 -2.31 22.65
CA VAL A 213 12.26 -3.10 22.54
C VAL A 213 12.53 -4.45 23.23
N VAL A 214 11.67 -4.86 24.15
CA VAL A 214 11.82 -6.08 24.96
C VAL A 214 10.76 -7.11 24.61
N PHE A 215 11.17 -8.37 24.46
CA PHE A 215 10.32 -9.48 24.07
C PHE A 215 10.24 -10.54 25.19
N GLY A 216 9.02 -10.93 25.55
CA GLY A 216 8.75 -11.99 26.52
C GLY A 216 8.03 -13.16 25.87
N TYR A 217 8.44 -14.39 26.22
CA TYR A 217 7.83 -15.63 25.72
C TYR A 217 7.42 -16.50 26.91
N GLU A 218 6.13 -16.47 27.22
CA GLU A 218 5.53 -17.05 28.41
C GLU A 218 4.39 -18.01 28.02
N ALA A 219 3.77 -18.62 29.02
CA ALA A 219 2.44 -19.20 28.89
C ALA A 219 1.47 -18.43 29.80
N ASN A 220 0.16 -18.47 29.52
CA ASN A 220 -0.81 -17.75 30.33
C ASN A 220 -0.92 -18.31 31.76
N VAL A 221 -1.27 -17.46 32.72
CA VAL A 221 -1.66 -17.92 34.07
C VAL A 221 -3.17 -18.21 34.14
N GLN A 222 -3.59 -18.98 35.15
CA GLN A 222 -5.00 -19.29 35.36
C GLN A 222 -5.84 -18.01 35.51
N GLY A 223 -6.93 -17.89 34.76
CA GLY A 223 -7.85 -16.75 34.87
C GLY A 223 -7.48 -15.51 34.03
N GLU A 224 -6.28 -15.45 33.43
CA GLU A 224 -5.77 -14.26 32.73
C GLU A 224 -6.55 -13.87 31.46
N VAL A 225 -7.20 -14.86 30.83
CA VAL A 225 -7.89 -14.75 29.53
C VAL A 225 -9.30 -15.33 29.63
N LYS A 226 -10.33 -14.55 29.27
CA LYS A 226 -11.72 -15.03 29.17
C LYS A 226 -11.82 -16.10 28.07
N LYS A 227 -12.56 -17.19 28.34
CA LYS A 227 -12.82 -18.25 27.37
C LYS A 227 -14.19 -18.05 26.72
N TYR A 228 -14.19 -17.43 25.55
CA TYR A 228 -15.37 -17.35 24.70
C TYR A 228 -15.55 -18.64 23.90
N THR A 229 -16.80 -19.06 23.73
CA THR A 229 -17.22 -20.25 22.98
C THR A 229 -18.44 -19.92 22.11
N THR A 230 -18.63 -20.67 21.03
CA THR A 230 -19.81 -20.56 20.18
C THR A 230 -20.63 -21.84 20.12
N VAL A 231 -21.90 -21.69 19.75
CA VAL A 231 -22.72 -22.77 19.19
C VAL A 231 -23.16 -22.34 17.79
N THR A 232 -22.81 -23.11 16.76
CA THR A 232 -23.02 -22.72 15.35
C THR A 232 -24.14 -23.50 14.68
N THR A 233 -25.10 -22.76 14.12
CA THR A 233 -26.16 -23.27 13.23
C THR A 233 -25.90 -22.88 11.77
N TRP A 234 -26.67 -23.43 10.82
CA TRP A 234 -26.49 -23.23 9.38
C TRP A 234 -27.74 -22.69 8.65
N PRO A 235 -28.37 -21.57 9.08
CA PRO A 235 -29.49 -20.97 8.37
C PRO A 235 -29.10 -20.54 6.95
N ASP A 236 -29.98 -20.76 5.98
CA ASP A 236 -29.85 -20.29 4.60
C ASP A 236 -28.49 -20.60 3.91
N GLY A 237 -27.83 -21.68 4.33
CA GLY A 237 -26.54 -22.13 3.81
C GLY A 237 -25.33 -21.29 4.26
N ALA A 238 -25.45 -20.55 5.36
CA ALA A 238 -24.37 -19.80 6.01
C ALA A 238 -24.31 -20.12 7.51
N THR A 239 -23.14 -20.03 8.14
CA THR A 239 -23.01 -20.19 9.58
C THR A 239 -23.72 -19.06 10.33
N SER A 240 -24.30 -19.39 11.48
CA SER A 240 -24.79 -18.42 12.45
C SER A 240 -24.41 -18.92 13.84
N SER A 241 -23.39 -18.29 14.39
CA SER A 241 -22.78 -18.63 15.68
C SER A 241 -23.44 -17.82 16.81
N GLU A 242 -23.74 -18.45 17.94
CA GLU A 242 -24.17 -17.77 19.17
C GLU A 242 -23.00 -17.67 20.15
N LEU A 243 -22.70 -16.46 20.63
CA LEU A 243 -21.56 -16.19 21.52
C LEU A 243 -21.90 -16.48 22.99
N SER A 244 -20.99 -17.16 23.69
CA SER A 244 -21.08 -17.48 25.13
C SER A 244 -19.73 -17.34 25.82
N ILE A 245 -19.73 -17.22 27.16
CA ILE A 245 -18.52 -17.23 28.00
C ILE A 245 -18.53 -18.54 28.81
N SER A 246 -17.53 -19.41 28.61
CA SER A 246 -17.42 -20.70 29.29
C SER A 246 -16.48 -20.67 30.51
N GLY A 247 -16.18 -19.48 31.04
CA GLY A 247 -15.20 -19.25 32.10
C GLY A 247 -13.91 -18.61 31.59
N THR A 248 -12.77 -19.09 32.06
CA THR A 248 -11.43 -18.60 31.70
C THR A 248 -10.52 -19.76 31.29
N TYR A 249 -9.40 -19.45 30.63
CA TYR A 249 -8.36 -20.44 30.37
C TYR A 249 -7.61 -20.82 31.65
N GLY A 250 -7.25 -22.10 31.76
CA GLY A 250 -6.38 -22.63 32.81
C GLY A 250 -4.92 -22.22 32.60
N GLU A 251 -4.09 -22.47 33.60
CA GLU A 251 -2.64 -22.22 33.50
C GLU A 251 -2.00 -23.00 32.34
N ALA A 252 -1.05 -22.36 31.66
CA ALA A 252 -0.24 -22.91 30.57
C ALA A 252 -1.02 -23.50 29.37
N GLN A 253 -2.24 -23.03 29.11
CA GLN A 253 -3.05 -23.48 27.96
C GLN A 253 -2.82 -22.68 26.67
N LEU A 254 -2.30 -21.46 26.79
CA LEU A 254 -2.06 -20.52 25.71
C LEU A 254 -0.60 -20.04 25.73
N TYR A 255 -0.02 -19.87 24.54
CA TYR A 255 1.21 -19.10 24.36
C TYR A 255 0.94 -17.63 24.66
N LYS A 256 1.85 -16.98 25.40
CA LYS A 256 1.78 -15.57 25.76
C LYS A 256 3.03 -14.86 25.27
N ASN A 257 2.90 -14.09 24.21
CA ASN A 257 4.00 -13.30 23.63
C ASN A 257 3.85 -11.85 24.06
N THR A 258 4.83 -11.29 24.75
CA THR A 258 4.84 -9.89 25.19
C THR A 258 5.83 -9.08 24.37
N VAL A 259 5.43 -7.88 23.94
CA VAL A 259 6.32 -6.85 23.39
C VAL A 259 6.18 -5.60 24.26
N THR A 260 7.31 -5.04 24.68
CA THR A 260 7.38 -3.75 25.37
C THR A 260 8.17 -2.78 24.48
N ASP A 261 7.60 -1.63 24.14
CA ASP A 261 8.25 -0.65 23.26
C ASP A 261 9.34 0.18 23.99
N GLU A 262 10.03 1.03 23.24
CA GLU A 262 11.15 1.87 23.71
C GLU A 262 10.70 2.91 24.78
N ASP A 263 9.39 3.14 24.93
CA ASP A 263 8.75 4.02 25.91
C ASP A 263 8.04 3.23 27.05
N HIS A 264 8.19 1.91 27.09
CA HIS A 264 7.63 0.95 28.05
C HIS A 264 6.12 0.63 27.90
N ASN A 265 5.48 1.02 26.80
CA ASN A 265 4.12 0.58 26.50
C ASN A 265 4.13 -0.92 26.16
N LYS A 266 3.18 -1.69 26.70
CA LYS A 266 3.19 -3.16 26.63
C LYS A 266 2.00 -3.70 25.85
N THR A 267 2.29 -4.53 24.86
CA THR A 267 1.31 -5.33 24.12
C THR A 267 1.56 -6.82 24.36
N ILE A 268 0.50 -7.59 24.60
CA ILE A 268 0.54 -9.02 24.88
C ILE A 268 -0.40 -9.74 23.90
N GLU A 269 0.11 -10.73 23.20
CA GLU A 269 -0.65 -11.62 22.32
C GLU A 269 -0.81 -13.00 22.97
N PHE A 270 -2.04 -13.50 23.00
CA PHE A 270 -2.34 -14.86 23.46
C PHE A 270 -2.77 -15.74 22.29
N LYS A 271 -2.11 -16.89 22.11
CA LYS A 271 -2.35 -17.86 21.04
C LYS A 271 -2.68 -19.24 21.57
N ASN A 272 -3.62 -19.94 20.94
CA ASN A 272 -3.91 -21.34 21.24
C ASN A 272 -2.88 -22.29 20.58
N GLY A 273 -2.98 -23.59 20.86
CA GLY A 273 -2.12 -24.62 20.28
C GLY A 273 -2.22 -24.79 18.76
N LYS A 274 -3.23 -24.21 18.09
CA LYS A 274 -3.34 -24.14 16.61
C LYS A 274 -2.66 -22.90 16.03
N GLY A 275 -2.13 -22.00 16.86
CA GLY A 275 -1.52 -20.73 16.44
C GLY A 275 -2.53 -19.59 16.19
N GLN A 276 -3.83 -19.81 16.41
CA GLN A 276 -4.85 -18.76 16.32
C GLN A 276 -4.68 -17.77 17.49
N THR A 277 -4.60 -16.48 17.19
CA THR A 277 -4.63 -15.40 18.20
C THR A 277 -6.03 -15.34 18.80
N LEU A 278 -6.15 -15.45 20.12
CA LEU A 278 -7.43 -15.38 20.85
C LEU A 278 -7.66 -14.03 21.54
N LEU A 279 -6.58 -13.36 21.93
CA LEU A 279 -6.60 -12.07 22.59
C LEU A 279 -5.34 -11.28 22.21
N VAL A 280 -5.54 -10.01 21.83
CA VAL A 280 -4.49 -8.98 21.87
C VAL A 280 -4.83 -8.01 22.98
N ARG A 281 -3.93 -7.85 23.95
CA ARG A 281 -4.06 -7.00 25.13
C ARG A 281 -3.04 -5.87 25.06
N LYS A 282 -3.49 -4.62 25.04
CA LYS A 282 -2.63 -3.45 25.26
C LYS A 282 -2.78 -3.01 26.72
N VAL A 283 -1.69 -2.97 27.48
CA VAL A 283 -1.70 -2.69 28.92
C VAL A 283 -1.71 -1.19 29.16
N ILE A 284 -2.74 -0.68 29.85
CA ILE A 284 -2.89 0.75 30.15
C ILE A 284 -2.32 1.07 31.52
N SER A 285 -2.59 0.21 32.51
CA SER A 285 -2.08 0.32 33.88
C SER A 285 -1.97 -1.06 34.52
N SER A 286 -1.59 -1.12 35.80
CA SER A 286 -1.59 -2.39 36.57
C SER A 286 -2.98 -3.00 36.78
N SER A 287 -4.06 -2.24 36.57
CA SER A 287 -5.45 -2.67 36.76
C SER A 287 -6.33 -2.54 35.52
N GLU A 288 -5.83 -2.00 34.41
CA GLU A 288 -6.61 -1.69 33.22
C GLU A 288 -5.90 -2.10 31.93
N ASN A 289 -6.66 -2.72 31.02
CA ASN A 289 -6.20 -3.25 29.74
C ASN A 289 -7.21 -2.94 28.64
N ALA A 290 -6.73 -2.64 27.43
CA ALA A 290 -7.54 -2.69 26.22
C ALA A 290 -7.41 -4.09 25.59
N ASP A 291 -8.40 -4.94 25.84
CA ASP A 291 -8.46 -6.34 25.39
C ASP A 291 -9.30 -6.49 24.11
N THR A 292 -8.70 -6.94 23.01
CA THR A 292 -9.41 -7.32 21.77
C THR A 292 -9.44 -8.84 21.62
N TYR A 293 -10.62 -9.45 21.78
CA TYR A 293 -10.79 -10.91 21.67
C TYR A 293 -11.19 -11.33 20.26
N TYR A 294 -10.65 -12.47 19.83
CA TYR A 294 -10.92 -13.11 18.53
C TYR A 294 -11.54 -14.48 18.81
N VAL A 295 -12.80 -14.66 18.41
CA VAL A 295 -13.58 -15.85 18.75
C VAL A 295 -13.81 -16.69 17.50
N TYR A 296 -13.28 -17.90 17.51
CA TYR A 296 -13.41 -18.87 16.42
C TYR A 296 -14.54 -19.84 16.73
N ASN A 297 -15.25 -20.27 15.69
CA ASN A 297 -16.30 -21.27 15.81
C ASN A 297 -15.76 -22.71 15.79
N GLU A 298 -16.67 -23.66 15.91
CA GLU A 298 -16.38 -25.11 15.93
C GLU A 298 -15.77 -25.62 14.60
N TYR A 299 -15.73 -24.79 13.56
CA TYR A 299 -15.11 -25.05 12.26
C TYR A 299 -13.80 -24.25 12.06
N ASP A 300 -13.20 -23.75 13.14
CA ASP A 300 -12.00 -22.89 13.15
C ASP A 300 -12.14 -21.56 12.38
N GLN A 301 -13.36 -21.10 12.07
CA GLN A 301 -13.60 -19.82 11.39
C GLN A 301 -13.76 -18.69 12.39
N LEU A 302 -13.15 -17.52 12.15
CA LEU A 302 -13.31 -16.33 12.99
C LEU A 302 -14.76 -15.82 12.95
N ALA A 303 -15.57 -16.12 13.97
CA ALA A 303 -16.99 -15.77 14.02
C ALA A 303 -17.25 -14.38 14.62
N PHE A 304 -16.42 -13.95 15.57
CA PHE A 304 -16.53 -12.64 16.21
C PHE A 304 -15.17 -12.00 16.48
N VAL A 305 -15.11 -10.67 16.43
CA VAL A 305 -14.10 -9.87 17.14
C VAL A 305 -14.81 -8.96 18.13
N ILE A 306 -14.32 -8.96 19.38
CA ILE A 306 -14.88 -8.23 20.52
C ILE A 306 -13.85 -7.15 20.91
N PRO A 307 -14.10 -5.87 20.56
CA PRO A 307 -13.17 -4.77 20.85
C PRO A 307 -13.04 -4.43 22.34
N PRO A 308 -12.05 -3.61 22.73
CA PRO A 308 -11.76 -3.24 24.12
C PRO A 308 -12.96 -2.77 24.95
N LEU A 309 -13.82 -1.90 24.40
CA LEU A 309 -15.00 -1.41 25.12
C LEU A 309 -16.05 -2.51 25.36
N ALA A 310 -16.19 -3.45 24.42
CA ALA A 310 -17.09 -4.59 24.56
C ALA A 310 -16.53 -5.67 25.50
N SER A 311 -15.20 -5.81 25.56
CA SER A 311 -14.54 -6.89 26.32
C SER A 311 -14.57 -6.67 27.83
N VAL A 312 -14.67 -5.42 28.31
CA VAL A 312 -14.82 -5.08 29.73
C VAL A 312 -16.24 -5.29 30.29
N ALA A 313 -17.24 -5.47 29.43
CA ALA A 313 -18.60 -5.76 29.86
C ALA A 313 -18.68 -7.10 30.65
N SER A 314 -19.61 -7.16 31.60
CA SER A 314 -19.88 -8.38 32.39
C SER A 314 -20.45 -9.50 31.52
N ALA A 315 -21.26 -9.14 30.52
CA ALA A 315 -21.72 -10.01 29.44
C ALA A 315 -21.83 -9.21 28.14
N VAL A 316 -21.57 -9.86 27.00
CA VAL A 316 -21.82 -9.27 25.67
C VAL A 316 -23.32 -9.34 25.41
N SER A 317 -24.03 -8.26 25.75
CA SER A 317 -25.47 -8.12 25.50
C SER A 317 -25.77 -8.09 23.99
N ALA A 318 -27.05 -8.24 23.61
CA ALA A 318 -27.46 -8.05 22.23
C ALA A 318 -27.01 -6.68 21.70
N THR A 319 -27.26 -5.60 22.44
CA THR A 319 -26.83 -4.23 22.11
C THR A 319 -25.33 -4.13 21.87
N ILE A 320 -24.49 -4.60 22.80
CA ILE A 320 -23.03 -4.57 22.66
C ILE A 320 -22.58 -5.38 21.42
N LYS A 321 -23.22 -6.52 21.16
CA LYS A 321 -22.92 -7.36 20.00
C LYS A 321 -23.26 -6.67 18.67
N GLU A 322 -24.32 -5.86 18.61
CA GLU A 322 -24.73 -5.15 17.40
C GLU A 322 -23.98 -3.82 17.20
N ASP A 323 -23.69 -3.07 18.27
CA ASP A 323 -23.10 -1.72 18.18
C ASP A 323 -21.57 -1.67 18.37
N LEU A 324 -20.96 -2.68 19.00
CA LEU A 324 -19.52 -2.71 19.30
C LEU A 324 -18.76 -3.92 18.71
N CYS A 325 -19.40 -5.06 18.44
CA CYS A 325 -18.70 -6.26 17.96
C CYS A 325 -18.74 -6.44 16.44
N TYR A 326 -17.71 -7.08 15.90
CA TYR A 326 -17.68 -7.58 14.52
C TYR A 326 -18.28 -9.00 14.49
N GLN A 327 -19.12 -9.31 13.50
CA GLN A 327 -19.77 -10.61 13.34
C GLN A 327 -19.56 -11.14 11.92
N TYR A 328 -19.21 -12.42 11.77
CA TYR A 328 -18.87 -13.04 10.48
C TYR A 328 -19.61 -14.35 10.25
N ARG A 329 -20.03 -14.60 9.01
CA ARG A 329 -20.79 -15.79 8.60
C ARG A 329 -20.25 -16.40 7.32
N TYR A 330 -20.10 -17.71 7.32
CA TYR A 330 -19.37 -18.48 6.32
C TYR A 330 -20.25 -19.54 5.66
N ASP A 331 -20.10 -19.77 4.36
CA ASP A 331 -20.80 -20.87 3.68
C ASP A 331 -20.11 -22.23 3.87
N GLY A 332 -20.68 -23.30 3.31
CA GLY A 332 -20.15 -24.67 3.40
C GLY A 332 -18.79 -24.93 2.74
N ARG A 333 -18.18 -23.93 2.10
CA ARG A 333 -16.77 -23.93 1.64
C ARG A 333 -15.91 -23.01 2.52
N SER A 334 -16.33 -22.75 3.76
CA SER A 334 -15.74 -21.78 4.69
C SER A 334 -15.72 -20.34 4.19
N ARG A 335 -16.75 -19.87 3.45
CA ARG A 335 -16.66 -18.60 2.70
C ARG A 335 -17.48 -17.43 3.25
N LEU A 336 -16.87 -16.27 3.50
CA LEU A 336 -17.53 -15.12 4.12
C LEU A 336 -18.65 -14.63 3.20
N VAL A 337 -19.89 -14.93 3.57
CA VAL A 337 -21.08 -14.62 2.78
C VAL A 337 -21.97 -13.58 3.44
N GLU A 338 -21.81 -13.35 4.74
CA GLU A 338 -22.38 -12.20 5.44
C GLU A 338 -21.38 -11.70 6.50
N LYS A 339 -21.26 -10.38 6.66
CA LYS A 339 -20.53 -9.75 7.78
C LYS A 339 -21.35 -8.61 8.37
N LYS A 340 -21.13 -8.31 9.65
CA LYS A 340 -21.71 -7.16 10.33
C LYS A 340 -20.62 -6.42 11.09
N LEU A 341 -20.56 -5.11 10.87
CA LEU A 341 -19.57 -4.23 11.49
C LEU A 341 -20.22 -3.44 12.64
N PRO A 342 -19.45 -2.95 13.63
CA PRO A 342 -19.99 -2.29 14.82
C PRO A 342 -20.95 -1.12 14.50
N GLY A 343 -22.22 -1.26 14.87
CA GLY A 343 -23.23 -0.23 14.67
C GLY A 343 -23.76 -0.10 13.24
N LYS A 344 -23.34 -0.99 12.33
CA LYS A 344 -23.72 -1.07 10.91
C LYS A 344 -24.60 -2.28 10.66
N GLY A 345 -25.47 -2.24 9.65
CA GLY A 345 -26.26 -3.38 9.19
C GLY A 345 -25.44 -4.52 8.55
N TRP A 346 -26.13 -5.60 8.16
CA TRP A 346 -25.47 -6.74 7.50
C TRP A 346 -25.04 -6.40 6.07
N GLU A 347 -23.77 -6.65 5.76
CA GLU A 347 -23.28 -6.77 4.40
C GLU A 347 -23.35 -8.24 3.97
N LYS A 348 -23.75 -8.47 2.71
CA LYS A 348 -23.96 -9.80 2.13
C LYS A 348 -23.18 -9.96 0.83
N MET A 349 -22.69 -11.16 0.58
CA MET A 349 -21.89 -11.52 -0.59
C MET A 349 -22.40 -12.78 -1.28
N VAL A 350 -22.26 -12.82 -2.60
CA VAL A 350 -22.63 -13.95 -3.46
C VAL A 350 -21.55 -14.21 -4.50
N TYR A 351 -21.21 -15.48 -4.68
CA TYR A 351 -20.03 -15.89 -5.45
C TYR A 351 -20.33 -16.97 -6.47
N ASP A 352 -19.56 -17.03 -7.55
CA ASP A 352 -19.68 -18.08 -8.56
C ASP A 352 -18.84 -19.34 -8.24
N LYS A 353 -18.91 -20.32 -9.14
CA LYS A 353 -18.16 -21.59 -9.04
C LYS A 353 -16.64 -21.42 -9.13
N SER A 354 -16.17 -20.40 -9.88
CA SER A 354 -14.76 -20.02 -10.00
C SER A 354 -14.36 -18.93 -9.01
N ASP A 355 -15.07 -18.89 -7.89
CA ASP A 355 -14.61 -18.24 -6.69
C ASP A 355 -14.56 -16.72 -6.69
N ARG A 356 -15.31 -16.09 -7.60
CA ARG A 356 -15.35 -14.62 -7.75
C ARG A 356 -16.57 -14.02 -7.08
N LEU A 357 -16.40 -12.85 -6.44
CA LEU A 357 -17.48 -12.03 -5.88
C LEU A 357 -18.35 -11.46 -7.01
N ILE A 358 -19.49 -12.10 -7.29
CA ILE A 358 -20.41 -11.63 -8.32
C ILE A 358 -21.33 -10.54 -7.78
N LEU A 359 -21.91 -10.71 -6.58
CA LEU A 359 -22.81 -9.73 -5.99
C LEU A 359 -22.37 -9.34 -4.58
N SER A 360 -22.48 -8.05 -4.26
CA SER A 360 -22.43 -7.53 -2.89
C SER A 360 -23.60 -6.58 -2.60
N GLN A 361 -24.06 -6.56 -1.35
CA GLN A 361 -25.17 -5.74 -0.88
C GLN A 361 -24.91 -5.35 0.57
N ASP A 362 -24.98 -4.06 0.87
CA ASP A 362 -25.04 -3.55 2.24
C ASP A 362 -26.50 -3.31 2.67
N ALA A 363 -26.71 -2.79 3.87
CA ALA A 363 -28.06 -2.59 4.40
C ALA A 363 -28.86 -1.53 3.60
N ASN A 364 -28.24 -0.42 3.23
CA ASN A 364 -28.87 0.62 2.40
C ASN A 364 -29.26 0.09 1.00
N LEU A 365 -28.43 -0.75 0.37
CA LEU A 365 -28.74 -1.39 -0.90
C LEU A 365 -29.83 -2.45 -0.76
N LYS A 366 -29.87 -3.17 0.37
CA LYS A 366 -30.95 -4.12 0.67
C LYS A 366 -32.30 -3.43 0.76
N ASP A 367 -32.38 -2.31 1.47
CA ASP A 367 -33.62 -1.53 1.60
C ASP A 367 -34.07 -0.92 0.26
N GLN A 368 -33.14 -0.69 -0.67
CA GLN A 368 -33.42 -0.33 -2.07
C GLN A 368 -33.71 -1.53 -2.99
N ASN A 369 -33.66 -2.77 -2.47
CA ASN A 369 -33.77 -4.02 -3.23
C ASN A 369 -32.77 -4.13 -4.39
N LYS A 370 -31.50 -3.77 -4.13
CA LYS A 370 -30.39 -3.73 -5.10
C LYS A 370 -29.16 -4.51 -4.62
N TRP A 371 -28.34 -4.92 -5.58
CA TRP A 371 -27.02 -5.50 -5.40
C TRP A 371 -26.02 -4.75 -6.29
N ILE A 372 -24.79 -4.53 -5.84
CA ILE A 372 -23.67 -4.24 -6.73
C ILE A 372 -23.30 -5.57 -7.42
N ILE A 373 -23.13 -5.54 -8.74
CA ILE A 373 -22.70 -6.70 -9.52
C ILE A 373 -21.35 -6.47 -10.20
N ASN A 374 -20.45 -7.47 -10.11
CA ASN A 374 -19.22 -7.56 -10.88
C ASN A 374 -19.35 -8.60 -11.99
N LYS A 375 -18.97 -8.23 -13.21
CA LYS A 375 -18.94 -9.12 -14.37
C LYS A 375 -17.50 -9.25 -14.86
N TYR A 376 -17.09 -10.49 -15.13
CA TYR A 376 -15.69 -10.85 -15.35
C TYR A 376 -15.45 -11.40 -16.74
N ASP A 377 -14.23 -11.30 -17.26
CA ASP A 377 -13.79 -12.10 -18.40
C ASP A 377 -13.29 -13.50 -17.99
N LYS A 378 -12.90 -14.30 -19.00
CA LYS A 378 -12.29 -15.63 -18.84
C LYS A 378 -10.91 -15.65 -18.16
N PHE A 379 -10.32 -14.49 -17.87
CA PHE A 379 -9.07 -14.35 -17.11
C PHE A 379 -9.32 -13.83 -15.69
N GLY A 380 -10.58 -13.67 -15.28
CA GLY A 380 -10.94 -13.18 -13.95
C GLY A 380 -10.80 -11.67 -13.78
N ARG A 381 -10.68 -10.89 -14.86
CA ARG A 381 -10.64 -9.41 -14.81
C ARG A 381 -12.06 -8.85 -14.83
N ILE A 382 -12.35 -7.84 -14.00
CA ILE A 382 -13.66 -7.15 -14.01
C ILE A 382 -13.82 -6.34 -15.30
N VAL A 383 -14.75 -6.74 -16.16
CA VAL A 383 -15.03 -6.07 -17.45
C VAL A 383 -16.15 -5.05 -17.36
N TYR A 384 -17.13 -5.22 -16.47
CA TYR A 384 -18.06 -4.16 -16.10
C TYR A 384 -18.65 -4.39 -14.71
N THR A 385 -19.10 -3.30 -14.09
CA THR A 385 -19.85 -3.32 -12.82
C THR A 385 -21.21 -2.65 -13.00
N GLY A 386 -22.17 -2.95 -12.14
CA GLY A 386 -23.52 -2.39 -12.23
C GLY A 386 -24.32 -2.49 -10.94
N LEU A 387 -25.57 -2.03 -10.99
CA LEU A 387 -26.60 -2.29 -9.98
C LEU A 387 -27.61 -3.29 -10.56
N LEU A 388 -27.76 -4.42 -9.87
CA LEU A 388 -28.72 -5.47 -10.15
C LEU A 388 -29.92 -5.36 -9.20
N THR A 389 -31.13 -5.61 -9.67
CA THR A 389 -32.35 -5.54 -8.84
C THR A 389 -32.77 -6.89 -8.28
N GLY A 390 -33.27 -6.92 -7.04
CA GLY A 390 -34.03 -8.05 -6.51
C GLY A 390 -33.22 -9.21 -5.92
N GLY A 391 -33.91 -9.99 -5.08
CA GLY A 391 -33.50 -11.32 -4.63
C GLY A 391 -32.72 -11.33 -3.31
N GLU A 392 -33.04 -12.29 -2.45
CA GLU A 392 -32.29 -12.57 -1.22
C GLU A 392 -31.01 -13.36 -1.50
N ARG A 393 -29.99 -13.16 -0.66
CA ARG A 393 -28.64 -13.74 -0.79
C ARG A 393 -28.63 -15.24 -1.09
N ALA A 394 -29.45 -16.01 -0.38
CA ALA A 394 -29.49 -17.46 -0.54
C ALA A 394 -30.13 -17.90 -1.87
N GLY A 395 -31.12 -17.15 -2.37
CA GLY A 395 -31.68 -17.34 -3.72
C GLY A 395 -30.62 -17.06 -4.79
N ARG A 396 -30.02 -15.86 -4.73
CA ARG A 396 -28.94 -15.45 -5.64
C ARG A 396 -27.73 -16.39 -5.60
N GLN A 397 -27.37 -16.93 -4.43
CA GLN A 397 -26.29 -17.91 -4.33
C GLN A 397 -26.66 -19.26 -4.95
N ASN A 398 -27.92 -19.70 -4.83
CA ASN A 398 -28.39 -20.93 -5.46
C ASN A 398 -28.48 -20.80 -7.00
N GLU A 399 -28.78 -19.62 -7.52
CA GLU A 399 -28.78 -19.33 -8.97
C GLU A 399 -27.39 -19.54 -9.61
N ILE A 400 -26.30 -19.18 -8.91
CA ILE A 400 -24.97 -19.06 -9.55
C ILE A 400 -23.85 -19.94 -8.99
N LYS A 401 -24.04 -20.63 -7.85
CA LYS A 401 -22.98 -21.41 -7.16
C LYS A 401 -22.27 -22.44 -8.04
N ASP A 402 -22.98 -23.00 -9.03
CA ASP A 402 -22.49 -24.06 -9.93
C ASP A 402 -22.07 -23.54 -11.32
N LEU A 403 -22.17 -22.22 -11.56
CA LEU A 403 -21.88 -21.55 -12.82
C LEU A 403 -20.55 -20.79 -12.77
N VAL A 404 -19.90 -20.65 -13.92
CA VAL A 404 -18.74 -19.77 -14.09
C VAL A 404 -19.18 -18.61 -14.97
N ILE A 405 -19.42 -17.44 -14.37
CA ILE A 405 -20.02 -16.30 -15.07
C ILE A 405 -18.91 -15.50 -15.76
N THR A 406 -18.85 -15.57 -17.09
CA THR A 406 -17.85 -14.84 -17.88
C THR A 406 -18.46 -14.19 -19.11
N GLU A 407 -18.00 -12.99 -19.41
CA GLU A 407 -18.34 -12.26 -20.62
C GLU A 407 -17.14 -12.16 -21.57
N GLU A 408 -17.40 -12.11 -22.87
CA GLU A 408 -16.38 -11.99 -23.92
C GLU A 408 -16.57 -10.71 -24.73
N ARG A 409 -15.51 -10.24 -25.40
CA ARG A 409 -15.60 -9.05 -26.27
C ARG A 409 -16.60 -9.30 -27.40
N ASN A 410 -17.51 -8.35 -27.59
CA ASN A 410 -18.56 -8.41 -28.61
C ASN A 410 -18.47 -7.15 -29.49
N THR A 411 -18.58 -7.30 -30.82
CA THR A 411 -18.47 -6.19 -31.77
C THR A 411 -19.69 -5.28 -31.83
N THR A 412 -20.86 -5.79 -31.46
CA THR A 412 -22.11 -5.01 -31.36
C THR A 412 -22.27 -4.44 -29.95
N GLY A 413 -21.95 -5.24 -28.94
CA GLY A 413 -22.13 -4.89 -27.53
C GLY A 413 -23.61 -4.81 -27.12
N PHE A 414 -23.84 -4.19 -25.95
CA PHE A 414 -25.17 -3.83 -25.46
C PHE A 414 -25.17 -2.38 -24.96
N SER A 415 -26.30 -1.70 -25.03
CA SER A 415 -26.40 -0.28 -24.63
C SER A 415 -27.28 -0.08 -23.40
N ARG A 416 -26.74 0.61 -22.39
CA ARG A 416 -27.42 1.04 -21.14
C ARG A 416 -26.81 2.36 -20.66
N ASN A 417 -27.60 3.20 -19.96
CA ASN A 417 -27.17 4.48 -19.36
C ASN A 417 -26.33 5.38 -20.29
N GLY A 418 -26.69 5.48 -21.58
CA GLY A 418 -26.00 6.34 -22.54
C GLY A 418 -24.66 5.81 -23.10
N ILE A 419 -24.23 4.58 -22.76
CA ILE A 419 -23.04 3.94 -23.35
C ILE A 419 -23.38 2.62 -24.04
N THR A 420 -22.48 2.20 -24.95
CA THR A 420 -22.40 0.83 -25.45
C THR A 420 -21.21 0.12 -24.82
N ALA A 421 -21.45 -1.01 -24.17
CA ALA A 421 -20.42 -1.90 -23.65
C ALA A 421 -20.12 -2.99 -24.67
N TYR A 422 -18.89 -3.02 -25.22
CA TYR A 422 -18.46 -3.99 -26.25
C TYR A 422 -18.09 -5.36 -25.67
N TYR A 423 -19.00 -5.89 -24.85
CA TYR A 423 -18.98 -7.21 -24.22
C TYR A 423 -20.31 -7.91 -24.44
N THR A 424 -20.36 -9.22 -24.19
CA THR A 424 -21.62 -9.94 -24.01
C THR A 424 -22.30 -9.58 -22.67
N ASP A 425 -23.60 -9.87 -22.56
CA ASP A 425 -24.37 -9.80 -21.32
C ASP A 425 -25.18 -11.09 -21.18
N ASN A 426 -24.49 -12.20 -20.86
CA ASN A 426 -25.05 -13.55 -20.98
C ASN A 426 -25.83 -14.04 -19.74
N TYR A 427 -25.69 -13.36 -18.59
CA TYR A 427 -26.29 -13.75 -17.31
C TYR A 427 -26.82 -12.52 -16.55
N PHE A 428 -27.95 -12.68 -15.86
CA PHE A 428 -28.76 -11.60 -15.28
C PHE A 428 -29.32 -10.62 -16.33
N ILE A 429 -29.72 -11.17 -17.49
CA ILE A 429 -30.18 -10.40 -18.65
C ILE A 429 -31.45 -9.63 -18.29
N GLY A 430 -31.40 -8.31 -18.37
CA GLY A 430 -32.52 -7.42 -18.01
C GLY A 430 -32.63 -7.10 -16.52
N GLU A 431 -31.88 -7.77 -15.65
CA GLU A 431 -31.87 -7.53 -14.19
C GLU A 431 -30.83 -6.49 -13.76
N ILE A 432 -29.96 -6.05 -14.68
CA ILE A 432 -28.93 -5.00 -14.45
C ILE A 432 -29.34 -3.71 -15.17
N PRO A 433 -30.28 -2.90 -14.62
CA PRO A 433 -30.74 -1.67 -15.25
C PRO A 433 -29.69 -0.56 -15.28
N THR A 434 -28.69 -0.60 -14.38
CA THR A 434 -27.63 0.42 -14.29
C THR A 434 -26.25 -0.20 -14.43
N ILE A 435 -25.45 0.26 -15.40
CA ILE A 435 -24.01 0.00 -15.48
C ILE A 435 -23.26 1.14 -14.77
N LEU A 436 -22.24 0.80 -13.97
CA LEU A 436 -21.45 1.75 -13.17
C LEU A 436 -20.05 1.97 -13.75
N SER A 437 -19.41 0.91 -14.26
CA SER A 437 -18.12 1.00 -14.95
C SER A 437 -17.98 -0.05 -16.05
N VAL A 438 -17.10 0.19 -17.03
CA VAL A 438 -16.69 -0.77 -18.06
C VAL A 438 -15.18 -0.68 -18.28
N ASN A 439 -14.47 -1.80 -18.20
CA ASN A 439 -13.03 -1.88 -18.40
C ASN A 439 -12.71 -2.74 -19.63
N TYR A 440 -11.86 -2.20 -20.49
CA TYR A 440 -11.38 -2.87 -21.69
C TYR A 440 -9.93 -3.31 -21.51
N TYR A 441 -9.66 -4.52 -21.97
CA TYR A 441 -8.33 -5.12 -21.98
C TYR A 441 -8.01 -5.68 -23.35
N ASP A 442 -6.71 -5.90 -23.59
CA ASP A 442 -6.10 -6.56 -24.75
C ASP A 442 -6.22 -5.78 -26.08
N THR A 443 -7.41 -5.23 -26.38
CA THR A 443 -7.73 -4.40 -27.55
C THR A 443 -8.56 -3.19 -27.14
N TYR A 444 -8.52 -2.10 -27.90
CA TYR A 444 -9.32 -0.91 -27.61
C TYR A 444 -10.80 -1.12 -27.97
N PRO A 445 -11.74 -0.34 -27.40
CA PRO A 445 -13.12 -0.24 -27.90
C PRO A 445 -13.17 0.57 -29.22
N GLN A 446 -14.29 0.49 -29.96
CA GLN A 446 -14.34 0.98 -31.34
C GLN A 446 -14.26 2.50 -31.48
N GLU A 447 -14.72 3.24 -30.46
CA GLU A 447 -14.65 4.71 -30.41
C GLU A 447 -13.30 5.25 -29.92
N ALA A 448 -12.34 4.37 -29.59
CA ALA A 448 -11.04 4.81 -29.10
C ALA A 448 -10.25 5.55 -30.20
N PRO A 449 -9.60 6.69 -29.89
CA PRO A 449 -8.71 7.36 -30.82
C PRO A 449 -7.62 6.42 -31.36
N VAL A 450 -7.42 6.42 -32.69
CA VAL A 450 -6.34 5.65 -33.31
C VAL A 450 -5.03 6.39 -33.09
N VAL A 451 -4.13 5.77 -32.31
CA VAL A 451 -2.80 6.32 -31.99
C VAL A 451 -1.73 5.32 -32.40
N THR A 452 -0.88 5.71 -33.35
CA THR A 452 0.28 4.93 -33.83
C THR A 452 1.60 5.43 -33.25
N THR A 453 1.70 6.71 -32.93
CA THR A 453 2.88 7.35 -32.34
C THR A 453 2.47 8.39 -31.29
N VAL A 454 3.30 8.53 -30.24
CA VAL A 454 3.17 9.53 -29.17
C VAL A 454 4.54 10.14 -28.93
N LEU A 455 4.70 11.44 -29.18
CA LEU A 455 5.98 12.16 -28.99
C LEU A 455 7.17 11.43 -29.66
N ASN A 456 7.00 11.03 -30.92
CA ASN A 456 7.94 10.23 -31.72
C ASN A 456 8.24 8.80 -31.22
N GLN A 457 7.61 8.34 -30.13
CA GLN A 457 7.65 6.94 -29.70
C GLN A 457 6.54 6.14 -30.40
N GLU A 458 6.87 4.97 -30.95
CA GLU A 458 5.85 4.07 -31.52
C GLU A 458 4.97 3.46 -30.42
N ALA A 459 3.64 3.57 -30.63
CA ALA A 459 2.65 2.95 -29.77
C ALA A 459 2.55 1.43 -30.03
N LEU A 460 2.30 0.68 -28.97
CA LEU A 460 2.14 -0.76 -28.98
C LEU A 460 0.86 -1.15 -29.77
N PRO A 461 0.95 -2.01 -30.79
CA PRO A 461 -0.20 -2.32 -31.65
C PRO A 461 -1.23 -3.19 -30.90
N GLN A 462 -2.52 -3.00 -31.20
CA GLN A 462 -3.58 -3.85 -30.66
C GLN A 462 -3.78 -5.17 -31.41
N THR A 463 -3.08 -5.37 -32.52
CA THR A 463 -3.13 -6.60 -33.32
C THR A 463 -2.51 -7.76 -32.54
N GLN A 464 -3.34 -8.70 -32.09
CA GLN A 464 -2.94 -9.76 -31.15
C GLN A 464 -1.93 -10.80 -31.72
N ASN A 465 -1.66 -10.74 -33.02
CA ASN A 465 -0.71 -11.60 -33.73
C ASN A 465 0.66 -10.91 -33.99
N SER A 466 0.81 -9.64 -33.60
CA SER A 466 2.11 -8.95 -33.64
C SER A 466 3.07 -9.50 -32.58
N GLU A 467 4.39 -9.41 -32.83
CA GLU A 467 5.45 -9.88 -31.92
C GLU A 467 5.33 -9.28 -30.51
N VAL A 468 4.98 -7.99 -30.45
CA VAL A 468 4.56 -7.27 -29.24
C VAL A 468 3.20 -6.63 -29.50
N SER A 469 2.29 -6.67 -28.52
CA SER A 469 0.94 -6.11 -28.64
C SER A 469 0.35 -5.75 -27.27
N THR A 470 -0.76 -5.00 -27.23
CA THR A 470 -1.47 -4.60 -25.99
C THR A 470 -2.12 -5.75 -25.21
N LYS A 471 -1.89 -7.00 -25.61
CA LYS A 471 -2.36 -8.20 -24.92
C LYS A 471 -2.00 -8.18 -23.43
N SER A 472 -2.96 -8.51 -22.57
CA SER A 472 -2.92 -8.42 -21.10
C SER A 472 -2.92 -7.02 -20.48
N LEU A 473 -2.89 -5.94 -21.28
CA LEU A 473 -2.90 -4.58 -20.76
C LEU A 473 -4.33 -4.00 -20.73
N PRO A 474 -4.68 -3.15 -19.73
CA PRO A 474 -5.89 -2.36 -19.78
C PRO A 474 -5.77 -1.27 -20.85
N THR A 475 -6.73 -1.19 -21.76
CA THR A 475 -6.71 -0.28 -22.91
C THR A 475 -7.64 0.91 -22.73
N ALA A 476 -8.77 0.72 -22.05
CA ALA A 476 -9.68 1.79 -21.66
C ALA A 476 -10.47 1.46 -20.38
N SER A 477 -10.96 2.49 -19.68
CA SER A 477 -11.85 2.38 -18.53
C SER A 477 -12.88 3.50 -18.55
N TYR A 478 -14.16 3.15 -18.47
CA TYR A 478 -15.30 4.06 -18.51
C TYR A 478 -15.99 4.02 -17.15
N THR A 479 -16.23 5.18 -16.54
CA THR A 479 -16.84 5.29 -15.22
C THR A 479 -18.01 6.27 -15.27
N LYS A 480 -19.20 5.81 -14.85
CA LYS A 480 -20.42 6.62 -14.80
C LYS A 480 -20.34 7.61 -13.64
N ASN A 481 -21.00 8.75 -13.76
CA ASN A 481 -21.41 9.52 -12.60
C ASN A 481 -22.52 8.77 -11.84
N ILE A 482 -22.55 8.84 -10.51
CA ILE A 482 -23.55 8.12 -9.74
C ILE A 482 -24.92 8.78 -9.93
N GLU A 483 -24.96 10.11 -9.83
CA GLU A 483 -26.16 10.94 -9.79
C GLU A 483 -26.80 11.20 -11.17
N ASN A 484 -26.09 10.96 -12.28
CA ASN A 484 -26.64 11.09 -13.65
C ASN A 484 -25.95 10.17 -14.67
N ASP A 485 -26.48 10.09 -15.90
CA ASP A 485 -25.97 9.21 -16.97
C ASP A 485 -24.80 9.83 -17.79
N SER A 486 -24.06 10.79 -17.23
CA SER A 486 -22.79 11.26 -17.81
C SER A 486 -21.61 10.35 -17.40
N TRP A 487 -20.55 10.34 -18.21
CA TRP A 487 -19.44 9.39 -18.07
C TRP A 487 -18.08 10.06 -18.24
N THR A 488 -17.09 9.60 -17.49
CA THR A 488 -15.66 9.80 -17.80
C THR A 488 -15.14 8.59 -18.57
N LYS A 489 -14.39 8.80 -19.66
CA LYS A 489 -13.78 7.72 -20.46
C LYS A 489 -12.27 7.90 -20.56
N VAL A 490 -11.49 6.99 -19.98
CA VAL A 490 -10.02 7.03 -20.01
C VAL A 490 -9.48 5.98 -20.99
N TYR A 491 -8.60 6.41 -21.90
CA TYR A 491 -7.81 5.55 -22.79
C TYR A 491 -6.35 5.56 -22.36
N THR A 492 -5.66 4.41 -22.38
CA THR A 492 -4.24 4.29 -22.00
C THR A 492 -3.43 3.69 -23.13
N TYR A 493 -2.34 4.35 -23.53
CA TYR A 493 -1.45 3.94 -24.60
C TYR A 493 -0.04 3.63 -24.09
N TYR A 494 0.59 2.65 -24.72
CA TYR A 494 1.84 2.04 -24.28
C TYR A 494 2.89 2.09 -25.39
N ASP A 495 4.17 2.12 -25.02
CA ASP A 495 5.27 1.89 -25.98
C ASP A 495 5.52 0.39 -26.25
N LYS A 496 6.45 0.08 -27.14
CA LYS A 496 6.92 -1.29 -27.44
C LYS A 496 7.45 -2.09 -26.23
N ARG A 497 7.63 -1.47 -25.06
CA ARG A 497 8.04 -2.11 -23.79
C ARG A 497 6.89 -2.27 -22.80
N GLY A 498 5.65 -1.95 -23.18
CA GLY A 498 4.48 -1.98 -22.30
C GLY A 498 4.48 -0.87 -21.25
N ARG A 499 5.26 0.19 -21.44
CA ARG A 499 5.29 1.36 -20.55
C ARG A 499 4.22 2.36 -20.99
N VAL A 500 3.37 2.83 -20.08
CA VAL A 500 2.43 3.93 -20.37
C VAL A 500 3.20 5.14 -20.88
N ILE A 501 2.80 5.66 -22.04
CA ILE A 501 3.33 6.88 -22.70
C ILE A 501 2.26 7.92 -22.98
N ALA A 502 0.98 7.55 -22.99
CA ALA A 502 -0.12 8.52 -23.02
C ALA A 502 -1.37 8.03 -22.27
N THR A 503 -2.12 8.98 -21.74
CA THR A 503 -3.50 8.81 -21.27
C THR A 503 -4.39 9.88 -21.89
N HIS A 504 -5.64 9.53 -22.20
CA HIS A 504 -6.64 10.47 -22.70
C HIS A 504 -7.94 10.25 -21.93
N SER A 505 -8.24 11.18 -21.02
CA SER A 505 -9.44 11.23 -20.18
C SER A 505 -10.46 12.14 -20.84
N LEU A 506 -11.55 11.61 -21.39
CA LEU A 506 -12.73 12.40 -21.76
C LEU A 506 -13.56 12.63 -20.51
N ASN A 507 -13.90 13.88 -20.20
CA ASN A 507 -14.63 14.22 -18.99
C ASN A 507 -16.16 14.22 -19.22
N HIS A 508 -16.91 14.25 -18.11
CA HIS A 508 -18.37 14.17 -18.11
C HIS A 508 -19.11 15.38 -18.74
N LEU A 509 -18.37 16.44 -19.15
CA LEU A 509 -18.87 17.64 -19.84
C LEU A 509 -18.47 17.67 -21.33
N GLY A 510 -17.87 16.59 -21.84
CA GLY A 510 -17.44 16.47 -23.24
C GLY A 510 -16.13 17.20 -23.56
N GLY A 511 -15.40 17.69 -22.56
CA GLY A 511 -14.00 18.07 -22.71
C GLY A 511 -13.06 16.90 -22.42
N TYR A 512 -11.77 17.19 -22.23
CA TYR A 512 -10.77 16.16 -21.99
C TYR A 512 -9.54 16.67 -21.23
N THR A 513 -8.79 15.72 -20.67
CA THR A 513 -7.40 15.88 -20.27
C THR A 513 -6.57 14.81 -20.99
N LYS A 514 -5.58 15.22 -21.76
CA LYS A 514 -4.67 14.35 -22.50
C LYS A 514 -3.27 14.55 -21.95
N THR A 515 -2.66 13.49 -21.42
CA THR A 515 -1.27 13.50 -20.97
C THR A 515 -0.43 12.61 -21.89
N GLU A 516 0.72 13.12 -22.33
CA GLU A 516 1.73 12.38 -23.10
C GLU A 516 3.09 12.50 -22.41
N SER A 517 3.96 11.49 -22.53
CA SER A 517 5.24 11.45 -21.82
C SER A 517 6.38 10.94 -22.71
N SER A 518 7.46 11.70 -22.84
CA SER A 518 8.74 11.19 -23.33
C SER A 518 9.45 10.48 -22.19
N LEU A 519 9.85 9.23 -22.39
CA LEU A 519 10.49 8.42 -21.34
C LEU A 519 11.96 8.12 -21.69
N LYS A 520 12.85 8.31 -20.72
CA LYS A 520 14.21 7.74 -20.75
C LYS A 520 14.15 6.22 -20.98
N PHE A 521 15.25 5.61 -21.39
CA PHE A 521 15.37 4.15 -21.47
C PHE A 521 15.05 3.45 -20.13
N SER A 522 15.46 4.05 -19.01
CA SER A 522 15.14 3.63 -17.63
C SER A 522 13.64 3.67 -17.29
N GLY A 523 12.84 4.48 -17.99
CA GLY A 523 11.38 4.55 -17.83
C GLY A 523 10.83 5.70 -16.99
N VAL A 524 11.70 6.56 -16.45
CA VAL A 524 11.32 7.87 -15.89
C VAL A 524 11.00 8.87 -17.03
N PRO A 525 10.09 9.83 -16.82
CA PRO A 525 9.76 10.83 -17.83
C PRO A 525 10.86 11.90 -17.96
N GLU A 526 11.25 12.25 -19.17
CA GLU A 526 12.10 13.43 -19.44
C GLU A 526 11.27 14.72 -19.46
N TYR A 527 10.10 14.62 -20.10
CA TYR A 527 9.09 15.66 -20.09
C TYR A 527 7.70 15.05 -20.30
N THR A 528 6.68 15.74 -19.79
CA THR A 528 5.28 15.43 -20.03
C THR A 528 4.62 16.62 -20.73
N LEU A 529 3.64 16.34 -21.59
CA LEU A 529 2.74 17.35 -22.15
C LEU A 529 1.32 17.02 -21.67
N ILE A 530 0.64 18.02 -21.11
CA ILE A 530 -0.75 17.91 -20.65
C ILE A 530 -1.57 18.94 -21.42
N GLU A 531 -2.59 18.49 -22.16
CA GLU A 531 -3.58 19.34 -22.81
C GLU A 531 -4.93 19.14 -22.12
N HIS A 532 -5.54 20.23 -21.65
CA HIS A 532 -6.81 20.19 -20.92
C HIS A 532 -7.86 21.11 -21.57
N LYS A 533 -9.10 20.63 -21.62
CA LYS A 533 -10.31 21.37 -21.99
C LYS A 533 -11.47 20.98 -21.08
N ARG A 534 -12.22 21.97 -20.58
CA ARG A 534 -13.44 21.71 -19.80
C ARG A 534 -14.57 21.12 -20.66
N THR A 535 -14.92 21.77 -21.75
CA THR A 535 -15.80 21.24 -22.80
C THR A 535 -15.09 21.20 -24.17
N ALA A 536 -15.71 20.57 -25.17
CA ALA A 536 -15.18 20.55 -26.54
C ALA A 536 -14.92 21.94 -27.14
N ASN A 537 -15.68 22.97 -26.73
CA ASN A 537 -15.61 24.33 -27.28
C ASN A 537 -14.79 25.32 -26.44
N ASP A 538 -14.55 25.03 -25.16
CA ASP A 538 -13.80 25.93 -24.26
C ASP A 538 -12.35 26.17 -24.75
N PRO A 539 -11.68 27.23 -24.27
CA PRO A 539 -10.24 27.40 -24.48
C PRO A 539 -9.44 26.21 -23.94
N LYS A 540 -8.36 25.84 -24.64
CA LYS A 540 -7.45 24.80 -24.16
C LYS A 540 -6.34 25.36 -23.29
N VAL A 541 -5.97 24.62 -22.25
CA VAL A 541 -4.76 24.86 -21.46
C VAL A 541 -3.72 23.81 -21.85
N ASN A 542 -2.48 24.25 -22.09
CA ASN A 542 -1.36 23.37 -22.39
C ASN A 542 -0.33 23.53 -21.27
N ILE A 543 0.17 22.44 -20.73
CA ILE A 543 1.22 22.43 -19.71
C ILE A 543 2.33 21.52 -20.23
N LYS A 544 3.58 21.97 -20.14
CA LYS A 544 4.75 21.11 -20.27
C LYS A 544 5.44 21.03 -18.93
N GLU A 545 5.67 19.81 -18.44
CA GLU A 545 6.57 19.58 -17.31
C GLU A 545 7.86 18.97 -17.81
N THR A 546 8.99 19.29 -17.19
CA THR A 546 10.31 18.78 -17.58
C THR A 546 11.08 18.36 -16.34
N PHE A 547 11.83 17.26 -16.44
CA PHE A 547 12.46 16.59 -15.31
C PHE A 547 13.94 16.30 -15.61
N GLU A 548 14.83 16.76 -14.73
CA GLU A 548 16.24 16.36 -14.72
C GLU A 548 16.52 15.42 -13.55
N TYR A 549 17.36 14.42 -13.78
CA TYR A 549 17.73 13.42 -12.80
C TYR A 549 19.25 13.25 -12.76
N ASP A 550 19.77 12.81 -11.61
CA ASP A 550 21.18 12.45 -11.48
C ASP A 550 21.51 11.07 -12.07
N HIS A 551 22.75 10.63 -11.90
CA HIS A 551 23.24 9.35 -12.41
C HIS A 551 22.58 8.13 -11.74
N GLN A 552 21.79 8.29 -10.68
CA GLN A 552 21.00 7.24 -10.02
C GLN A 552 19.48 7.39 -10.26
N GLU A 553 19.07 8.26 -11.18
CA GLU A 553 17.67 8.61 -11.46
C GLU A 553 16.92 9.24 -10.26
N ARG A 554 17.63 9.91 -9.33
CA ARG A 554 16.99 10.79 -8.33
C ARG A 554 16.62 12.11 -8.99
N LEU A 555 15.41 12.63 -8.74
CA LEU A 555 14.90 13.86 -9.37
C LEU A 555 15.68 15.09 -8.86
N VAL A 556 16.54 15.67 -9.70
CA VAL A 556 17.34 16.86 -9.36
C VAL A 556 16.57 18.14 -9.65
N ARG A 557 15.79 18.22 -10.74
CA ARG A 557 14.97 19.41 -11.04
C ARG A 557 13.64 19.07 -11.69
N HIS A 558 12.64 19.89 -11.40
CA HIS A 558 11.30 19.85 -11.97
C HIS A 558 10.86 21.26 -12.37
N TRP A 559 10.45 21.42 -13.63
CA TRP A 559 9.89 22.66 -14.17
C TRP A 559 8.49 22.48 -14.69
N ASN A 560 7.74 23.59 -14.74
CA ASN A 560 6.43 23.68 -15.36
C ASN A 560 6.39 24.87 -16.33
N GLN A 561 5.64 24.73 -17.42
CA GLN A 561 5.48 25.75 -18.44
C GLN A 561 4.03 25.76 -18.93
N VAL A 562 3.28 26.81 -18.60
CA VAL A 562 1.87 26.97 -18.97
C VAL A 562 1.75 27.75 -20.28
N ASN A 563 0.95 27.24 -21.21
CA ASN A 563 0.59 27.83 -22.51
C ASN A 563 1.78 28.35 -23.35
N GLY A 564 2.95 27.71 -23.22
CA GLY A 564 4.17 28.11 -23.94
C GLY A 564 4.82 29.41 -23.42
N GLY A 565 4.41 29.91 -22.25
CA GLY A 565 5.04 31.05 -21.59
C GLY A 565 6.43 30.72 -21.03
N THR A 566 6.92 31.55 -20.10
CA THR A 566 8.21 31.30 -19.43
C THR A 566 8.16 29.99 -18.65
N GLN A 567 9.22 29.19 -18.77
CA GLN A 567 9.42 27.98 -17.97
C GLN A 567 9.80 28.37 -16.53
N GLU A 568 9.03 27.91 -15.56
CA GLU A 568 9.23 28.18 -14.13
C GLU A 568 9.86 26.95 -13.46
N LEU A 569 10.88 27.15 -12.64
CA LEU A 569 11.42 26.11 -11.78
C LEU A 569 10.44 25.88 -10.62
N LEU A 570 9.83 24.70 -10.55
CA LEU A 570 9.05 24.32 -9.37
C LEU A 570 9.99 23.93 -8.24
N ALA A 571 10.87 22.94 -8.48
CA ALA A 571 11.81 22.44 -7.47
C ALA A 571 13.18 22.10 -8.07
N GLU A 572 14.25 22.42 -7.35
CA GLU A 572 15.60 21.87 -7.50
C GLU A 572 16.03 21.20 -6.18
N ASN A 573 16.32 19.91 -6.23
CA ASN A 573 16.61 19.05 -5.09
C ASN A 573 18.11 18.77 -4.98
N LEU A 574 18.68 18.96 -3.79
CA LEU A 574 20.07 18.63 -3.48
C LEU A 574 20.12 17.56 -2.39
N TYR A 575 20.57 16.37 -2.74
CA TYR A 575 20.63 15.20 -1.85
C TYR A 575 21.97 15.09 -1.10
N ASN A 576 21.94 14.64 0.15
CA ASN A 576 23.15 14.22 0.87
C ASN A 576 23.69 12.88 0.33
N ASP A 577 24.84 12.43 0.84
CA ASP A 577 25.44 11.17 0.36
C ASP A 577 24.63 9.91 0.74
N LEU A 578 23.72 9.99 1.73
CA LEU A 578 22.75 8.93 2.04
C LEU A 578 21.52 8.93 1.11
N GLY A 579 21.38 9.92 0.23
CA GLY A 579 20.24 10.07 -0.68
C GLY A 579 19.01 10.77 -0.06
N GLN A 580 19.11 11.32 1.15
CA GLN A 580 18.07 12.16 1.75
C GLN A 580 18.14 13.58 1.17
N LEU A 581 16.99 14.28 1.05
CA LEU A 581 16.95 15.66 0.56
C LEU A 581 17.56 16.60 1.59
N ARG A 582 18.67 17.27 1.28
CA ARG A 582 19.28 18.24 2.21
C ARG A 582 18.74 19.65 1.97
N VAL A 583 18.54 20.01 0.70
CA VAL A 583 18.02 21.32 0.30
C VAL A 583 17.03 21.17 -0.85
N LYS A 584 15.91 21.90 -0.78
CA LYS A 584 14.93 22.07 -1.86
C LYS A 584 14.82 23.55 -2.21
N ASN A 585 15.33 23.92 -3.37
CA ASN A 585 15.19 25.25 -3.95
C ASN A 585 13.86 25.33 -4.69
N VAL A 586 12.99 26.29 -4.37
CA VAL A 586 11.60 26.36 -4.85
C VAL A 586 11.31 27.69 -5.53
N GLY A 587 10.65 27.63 -6.70
CA GLY A 587 10.16 28.77 -7.46
C GLY A 587 11.20 29.54 -8.28
N ASN A 588 10.73 30.37 -9.23
CA ASN A 588 11.52 31.24 -10.12
C ASN A 588 12.45 30.45 -11.06
N THR A 589 13.77 30.52 -10.86
CA THR A 589 14.77 29.94 -11.79
C THR A 589 15.94 29.30 -11.04
N ALA A 590 16.61 28.34 -11.68
CA ALA A 590 17.80 27.69 -11.14
C ALA A 590 18.89 28.72 -10.81
N GLY A 591 19.53 28.56 -9.65
CA GLY A 591 20.51 29.52 -9.13
C GLY A 591 19.93 30.77 -8.46
N SER A 592 18.64 31.09 -8.67
CA SER A 592 17.96 32.22 -8.01
C SER A 592 16.52 31.85 -7.58
N PRO A 593 16.35 30.85 -6.68
CA PRO A 593 15.03 30.41 -6.27
C PRO A 593 14.32 31.44 -5.36
N LEU A 594 13.00 31.39 -5.29
CA LEU A 594 12.23 32.24 -4.36
C LEU A 594 12.50 31.86 -2.91
N GLN A 595 12.61 30.56 -2.64
CA GLN A 595 12.92 29.99 -1.34
C GLN A 595 13.90 28.83 -1.47
N SER A 596 14.65 28.57 -0.40
CA SER A 596 15.58 27.45 -0.31
C SER A 596 15.38 26.79 1.04
N VAL A 597 14.70 25.65 1.02
CA VAL A 597 14.23 24.89 2.18
C VAL A 597 15.32 23.91 2.59
N LYS A 598 15.81 23.98 3.83
CA LYS A 598 16.82 23.07 4.36
C LYS A 598 16.17 22.02 5.26
N TYR A 599 16.55 20.76 5.14
CA TYR A 599 16.07 19.67 5.98
C TYR A 599 17.22 19.12 6.83
N ALA A 600 16.93 18.72 8.07
CA ALA A 600 17.84 17.96 8.92
C ALA A 600 17.15 16.71 9.47
N TYR A 601 17.97 15.72 9.85
CA TYR A 601 17.54 14.38 10.21
C TYR A 601 18.29 13.88 11.44
N ASN A 602 17.67 13.01 12.25
CA ASN A 602 18.41 12.23 13.26
C ASN A 602 19.07 10.97 12.64
N ILE A 603 19.79 10.17 13.43
CA ILE A 603 20.48 8.96 12.96
C ILE A 603 19.54 7.85 12.46
N ARG A 604 18.34 7.74 13.05
CA ARG A 604 17.27 6.86 12.55
C ARG A 604 16.67 7.40 11.25
N GLY A 605 16.91 8.68 10.97
CA GLY A 605 16.57 9.43 9.77
C GLY A 605 15.42 10.43 9.96
N TRP A 606 14.75 10.49 11.11
CA TRP A 606 13.52 11.29 11.26
C TRP A 606 13.77 12.77 10.99
N VAL A 607 12.85 13.42 10.25
CA VAL A 607 12.91 14.87 10.05
C VAL A 607 12.90 15.55 11.41
N THR A 608 14.01 16.19 11.78
CA THR A 608 14.10 16.98 13.02
C THR A 608 13.90 18.45 12.76
N LYS A 609 14.13 18.93 11.52
CA LYS A 609 14.11 20.36 11.23
C LYS A 609 13.84 20.65 9.74
N LEU A 610 13.02 21.68 9.50
CA LEU A 610 12.84 22.34 8.20
C LEU A 610 13.13 23.83 8.39
N ASN A 611 14.25 24.33 7.83
CA ASN A 611 14.83 25.65 8.13
C ASN A 611 15.07 25.88 9.65
N ASP A 612 15.66 26.99 10.07
CA ASP A 612 15.84 27.25 11.51
C ASP A 612 14.72 28.15 12.07
N PRO A 613 13.82 27.64 12.95
CA PRO A 613 12.77 28.47 13.53
C PRO A 613 13.31 29.52 14.50
N THR A 614 14.55 29.38 15.01
CA THR A 614 15.18 30.40 15.87
C THR A 614 15.82 31.54 15.07
N ASN A 615 16.06 31.34 13.77
CA ASN A 615 16.66 32.34 12.89
C ASN A 615 16.20 32.14 11.43
N LEU A 616 15.06 32.74 11.09
CA LEU A 616 14.47 32.64 9.75
C LEU A 616 15.36 33.19 8.62
N GLN A 617 16.24 34.16 8.88
CA GLN A 617 17.01 34.87 7.84
C GLN A 617 16.09 35.36 6.69
N ASN A 618 16.15 34.72 5.52
CA ASN A 618 15.31 35.00 4.35
C ASN A 618 14.22 33.94 4.07
N LYS A 619 13.93 33.07 5.04
CA LYS A 619 12.88 32.04 4.95
C LYS A 619 11.53 32.58 5.38
N LEU A 620 10.47 32.19 4.67
CA LEU A 620 9.10 32.55 5.04
C LEU A 620 8.55 31.68 6.19
N PHE A 621 9.06 30.46 6.32
CA PHE A 621 8.61 29.46 7.30
C PHE A 621 9.74 28.53 7.73
N ALA A 622 9.69 28.09 8.99
CA ALA A 622 10.58 27.07 9.54
C ALA A 622 9.89 26.30 10.69
N TYR A 623 10.26 25.03 10.88
CA TYR A 623 9.87 24.23 12.05
C TYR A 623 10.99 23.29 12.53
N GLU A 624 10.88 22.84 13.78
CA GLU A 624 11.71 21.83 14.43
C GLU A 624 10.81 20.82 15.14
N LEU A 625 11.09 19.52 14.96
CA LEU A 625 10.44 18.40 15.64
C LEU A 625 11.43 17.77 16.62
N ARG A 626 10.98 17.57 17.86
CA ARG A 626 11.77 16.91 18.92
C ARG A 626 11.07 15.64 19.38
N TYR A 627 11.87 14.61 19.66
CA TYR A 627 11.39 13.26 19.97
C TYR A 627 11.95 12.82 21.34
N SER A 628 13.15 12.23 21.35
CA SER A 628 13.89 11.82 22.56
C SER A 628 14.45 13.00 23.36
N ASN A 629 14.51 14.19 22.76
CA ASN A 629 15.24 15.37 23.22
C ASN A 629 14.36 16.64 23.34
N PRO A 630 13.25 16.63 24.09
CA PRO A 630 12.43 17.82 24.28
C PRO A 630 13.23 18.98 24.89
N ASN A 631 12.88 20.22 24.52
CA ASN A 631 13.44 21.41 25.15
C ASN A 631 12.72 21.64 26.49
N ASN A 632 13.47 21.55 27.59
CA ASN A 632 12.99 21.74 28.97
C ASN A 632 12.32 23.10 29.26
N GLN A 633 12.48 24.11 28.38
CA GLN A 633 11.76 25.38 28.48
C GLN A 633 10.24 25.21 28.28
N TYR A 634 9.83 24.23 27.48
CA TYR A 634 8.44 23.88 27.25
C TYR A 634 8.19 22.53 27.95
N SER A 635 7.05 22.37 28.61
CA SER A 635 6.69 21.05 29.17
C SER A 635 6.69 19.97 28.06
N GLY A 636 6.91 18.69 28.41
CA GLY A 636 6.85 17.60 27.44
C GLY A 636 7.78 16.43 27.77
N SER A 637 7.31 15.22 27.52
CA SER A 637 8.02 13.98 27.80
C SER A 637 8.84 13.50 26.61
N ALA A 638 10.07 13.03 26.83
CA ALA A 638 10.87 12.38 25.78
C ALA A 638 10.15 11.15 25.24
N LYS A 639 10.23 10.94 23.92
CA LYS A 639 9.62 9.82 23.19
C LYS A 639 10.68 9.10 22.36
N TYR A 640 10.76 7.79 22.53
CA TYR A 640 11.73 6.94 21.86
C TYR A 640 11.10 6.09 20.77
N ASN A 641 9.81 5.76 20.90
CA ASN A 641 9.06 4.87 20.00
C ASN A 641 8.67 5.49 18.64
N GLY A 642 8.87 6.79 18.45
CA GLY A 642 8.58 7.52 17.21
C GLY A 642 7.58 8.68 17.36
N ASN A 643 6.82 8.73 18.46
CA ASN A 643 5.90 9.84 18.73
C ASN A 643 6.66 11.19 18.84
N ILE A 644 6.08 12.27 18.30
CA ILE A 644 6.67 13.61 18.39
C ILE A 644 6.37 14.19 19.78
N SER A 645 7.41 14.60 20.51
CA SER A 645 7.28 15.23 21.83
C SER A 645 6.95 16.72 21.72
N GLN A 646 7.63 17.43 20.82
CA GLN A 646 7.43 18.87 20.61
C GLN A 646 7.55 19.26 19.14
N MET A 647 6.82 20.30 18.74
CA MET A 647 6.97 20.98 17.44
C MET A 647 7.13 22.48 17.67
N SER A 648 8.29 23.06 17.38
CA SER A 648 8.51 24.51 17.36
C SER A 648 8.41 25.05 15.93
N TRP A 649 7.82 26.23 15.71
CA TRP A 649 7.78 26.85 14.37
C TRP A 649 7.71 28.38 14.41
N THR A 650 8.09 29.01 13.29
CA THR A 650 8.09 30.48 13.13
C THR A 650 7.71 30.83 11.68
N THR A 651 6.92 31.87 11.48
CA THR A 651 6.57 32.44 10.16
C THR A 651 7.14 33.85 10.04
N GLN A 652 7.46 34.30 8.82
CA GLN A 652 8.04 35.63 8.62
C GLN A 652 7.04 36.78 8.89
N ASN A 653 5.73 36.51 8.83
CA ASN A 653 4.69 37.54 9.01
C ASN A 653 4.78 38.27 10.36
N ASP A 654 5.10 37.56 11.44
CA ASP A 654 5.27 38.14 12.79
C ASP A 654 6.60 37.77 13.48
N ALA A 655 7.37 36.82 12.93
CA ALA A 655 8.61 36.30 13.49
C ALA A 655 8.48 35.75 14.93
N VAL A 656 7.27 35.38 15.38
CA VAL A 656 7.03 34.83 16.71
C VAL A 656 7.28 33.32 16.71
N LEU A 657 8.31 32.90 17.44
CA LEU A 657 8.56 31.49 17.74
C LEU A 657 7.41 30.94 18.58
N ARG A 658 6.77 29.90 18.05
CA ARG A 658 5.69 29.14 18.67
C ARG A 658 6.16 27.72 18.95
N ASN A 659 5.55 27.06 19.93
CA ASN A 659 5.81 25.65 20.22
C ASN A 659 4.54 24.92 20.65
N TYR A 660 4.32 23.73 20.10
CA TYR A 660 3.44 22.73 20.68
C TYR A 660 4.26 21.69 21.45
N SER A 661 3.72 21.27 22.58
CA SER A 661 4.18 20.10 23.33
C SER A 661 3.05 19.08 23.40
N TYR A 662 3.37 17.82 23.12
CA TYR A 662 2.39 16.75 22.98
C TYR A 662 2.55 15.70 24.08
N GLU A 663 1.44 15.33 24.71
CA GLU A 663 1.38 14.22 25.65
C GLU A 663 0.40 13.15 25.19
N TYR A 664 0.74 11.89 25.49
CA TYR A 664 0.06 10.71 24.97
C TYR A 664 -0.32 9.76 26.11
N ASP A 665 -1.31 8.89 25.90
CA ASP A 665 -1.62 7.79 26.82
C ASP A 665 -0.79 6.52 26.51
N ALA A 666 -0.96 5.48 27.33
CA ALA A 666 -0.28 4.20 27.19
C ALA A 666 -0.70 3.40 25.92
N LEU A 667 -1.68 3.88 25.16
CA LEU A 667 -2.06 3.36 23.85
C LEU A 667 -1.50 4.24 22.70
N ASN A 668 -0.60 5.18 23.02
CA ASN A 668 -0.03 6.19 22.13
C ASN A 668 -1.05 7.15 21.50
N ARG A 669 -2.23 7.35 22.13
CA ARG A 669 -3.23 8.33 21.68
C ARG A 669 -2.93 9.71 22.25
N LEU A 670 -3.07 10.76 21.45
CA LEU A 670 -2.81 12.15 21.86
C LEU A 670 -3.80 12.58 22.95
N LYS A 671 -3.32 12.88 24.14
CA LYS A 671 -4.12 13.42 25.25
C LYS A 671 -4.16 14.94 25.25
N GLU A 672 -3.08 15.59 24.81
CA GLU A 672 -2.89 17.01 25.06
C GLU A 672 -1.91 17.62 24.06
N GLY A 673 -2.29 18.76 23.47
CA GLY A 673 -1.42 19.66 22.72
C GLY A 673 -1.34 21.01 23.44
N ARG A 674 -0.24 21.26 24.16
CA ARG A 674 0.00 22.53 24.87
C ARG A 674 0.73 23.51 23.97
N PHE A 675 0.09 24.63 23.68
CA PHE A 675 0.67 25.72 22.88
C PHE A 675 1.44 26.73 23.74
N TRP A 676 2.53 27.25 23.17
CA TRP A 676 3.43 28.24 23.75
C TRP A 676 3.82 29.26 22.66
N ASP A 677 4.02 30.52 23.05
CA ASP A 677 4.70 31.51 22.21
C ASP A 677 5.81 32.24 22.98
N ALA A 678 6.72 32.87 22.24
CA ALA A 678 7.86 33.60 22.80
C ALA A 678 7.50 34.98 23.38
N MET A 679 6.28 35.49 23.18
CA MET A 679 5.84 36.77 23.72
C MET A 679 5.29 36.63 25.14
N ASN A 680 4.68 35.49 25.50
CA ASN A 680 4.35 35.08 26.86
C ASN A 680 4.42 33.55 27.00
N LEU A 681 5.33 33.07 27.86
CA LEU A 681 5.43 31.65 28.21
C LEU A 681 4.13 31.20 28.90
N GLU A 682 3.40 30.30 28.23
CA GLU A 682 2.09 29.77 28.60
C GLU A 682 0.95 30.81 28.73
N ARG A 683 0.46 31.31 27.59
CA ARG A 683 -0.85 32.00 27.56
C ARG A 683 -2.04 31.06 27.73
N GLY A 684 -1.91 29.80 27.30
CA GLY A 684 -3.01 28.85 27.18
C GLY A 684 -3.92 29.06 25.95
N GLU A 685 -3.61 29.99 25.04
CA GLU A 685 -4.27 30.07 23.73
C GLU A 685 -4.02 28.79 22.94
N TYR A 686 -4.94 28.38 22.05
CA TYR A 686 -4.80 27.19 21.16
C TYR A 686 -4.45 25.86 21.85
N HIS A 687 -4.69 25.75 23.15
CA HIS A 687 -4.55 24.50 23.90
C HIS A 687 -5.69 23.52 23.52
N GLU A 688 -5.36 22.24 23.38
CA GLU A 688 -6.31 21.16 23.11
C GLU A 688 -6.04 19.97 24.04
N GLN A 689 -7.05 19.48 24.75
CA GLN A 689 -6.95 18.33 25.66
C GLN A 689 -8.13 17.39 25.48
N LEU A 690 -7.85 16.08 25.40
CA LEU A 690 -8.82 15.03 25.14
C LEU A 690 -8.76 13.90 26.16
N THR A 691 -9.90 13.23 26.35
CA THR A 691 -9.96 11.90 26.99
C THR A 691 -10.69 10.92 26.08
N TYR A 692 -10.48 9.62 26.28
CA TYR A 692 -11.02 8.56 25.43
C TYR A 692 -11.66 7.44 26.24
N ASP A 693 -12.54 6.67 25.61
CA ASP A 693 -12.91 5.33 26.07
C ASP A 693 -11.86 4.27 25.65
N LEU A 694 -12.16 2.98 25.84
CA LEU A 694 -11.24 1.89 25.48
C LEU A 694 -11.15 1.61 23.96
N ASN A 695 -12.18 1.96 23.18
CA ASN A 695 -12.16 1.89 21.71
C ASN A 695 -11.53 3.15 21.07
N GLY A 696 -11.20 4.18 21.84
CA GLY A 696 -10.72 5.45 21.29
C GLY A 696 -11.83 6.35 20.74
N ASN A 697 -13.08 6.20 21.19
CA ASN A 697 -14.04 7.29 21.07
C ASN A 697 -13.62 8.43 22.02
N ILE A 698 -13.66 9.68 21.54
CA ILE A 698 -13.40 10.86 22.38
C ILE A 698 -14.53 10.97 23.42
N LYS A 699 -14.19 11.15 24.70
CA LYS A 699 -15.16 11.37 25.78
C LYS A 699 -15.29 12.84 26.18
N THR A 700 -14.17 13.55 26.19
CA THR A 700 -14.13 14.99 26.47
C THR A 700 -13.17 15.70 25.53
N LEU A 701 -13.48 16.93 25.16
CA LEU A 701 -12.61 17.84 24.41
C LEU A 701 -12.63 19.23 25.08
N LEU A 702 -11.51 19.64 25.65
CA LEU A 702 -11.26 21.01 26.10
C LEU A 702 -10.39 21.71 25.06
N ARG A 703 -10.92 22.76 24.43
CA ARG A 703 -10.21 23.59 23.46
C ARG A 703 -10.22 25.04 23.90
N ARG A 704 -9.06 25.71 23.81
CA ARG A 704 -8.93 27.15 24.07
C ARG A 704 -8.70 27.91 22.77
N GLY A 705 -9.40 29.01 22.59
CA GLY A 705 -9.28 29.90 21.45
C GLY A 705 -8.16 30.93 21.61
N LYS A 706 -8.31 32.06 20.93
CA LYS A 706 -7.48 33.26 21.09
C LYS A 706 -7.87 34.03 22.36
N GLN A 707 -7.01 34.94 22.78
CA GLN A 707 -7.36 35.99 23.74
C GLN A 707 -8.22 37.06 23.05
N LEU A 708 -9.44 37.27 23.53
CA LEU A 708 -10.35 38.28 22.99
C LEU A 708 -10.01 39.69 23.53
N PRO A 709 -10.21 40.77 22.74
CA PRO A 709 -9.99 42.14 23.21
C PRO A 709 -10.79 42.45 24.48
N GLY A 710 -10.11 42.99 25.50
CA GLY A 710 -10.71 43.31 26.80
C GLY A 710 -10.71 42.18 27.84
N TYR A 711 -10.31 40.96 27.46
CA TYR A 711 -10.18 39.81 28.38
C TYR A 711 -8.71 39.56 28.75
N THR A 712 -8.46 39.11 29.99
CA THR A 712 -7.10 38.81 30.50
C THR A 712 -6.66 37.36 30.29
N ALA A 713 -7.56 36.49 29.83
CA ALA A 713 -7.32 35.07 29.58
C ALA A 713 -7.86 34.66 28.19
N PRO A 714 -7.37 33.55 27.60
CA PRO A 714 -7.92 32.99 26.37
C PRO A 714 -9.38 32.56 26.51
N GLU A 715 -10.12 32.62 25.40
CA GLU A 715 -11.44 32.00 25.27
C GLU A 715 -11.36 30.51 25.59
N VAL A 716 -12.27 29.99 26.44
CA VAL A 716 -12.59 28.56 26.44
C VAL A 716 -13.58 28.38 25.30
N MET A 717 -13.05 27.87 24.18
CA MET A 717 -13.74 27.74 22.90
C MET A 717 -14.70 26.54 22.94
N ASP A 718 -14.22 25.41 23.47
CA ASP A 718 -14.97 24.18 23.66
C ASP A 718 -14.64 23.60 25.05
N HIS A 719 -15.63 23.10 25.79
CA HIS A 719 -15.45 22.15 26.88
C HIS A 719 -16.56 21.09 26.80
N LEU A 720 -16.43 20.24 25.78
CA LEU A 720 -17.45 19.31 25.32
C LEU A 720 -17.33 17.95 26.00
N GLU A 721 -18.43 17.43 26.53
CA GLU A 721 -18.66 16.00 26.79
C GLU A 721 -19.33 15.35 25.57
N TYR A 722 -18.85 14.15 25.22
CA TYR A 722 -19.34 13.35 24.10
C TYR A 722 -20.15 12.18 24.66
N HIS A 723 -21.40 12.03 24.20
CA HIS A 723 -22.30 10.97 24.65
C HIS A 723 -22.72 10.06 23.49
N TYR A 724 -22.47 8.77 23.64
CA TYR A 724 -22.69 7.76 22.61
C TYR A 724 -24.02 7.03 22.78
N GLU A 725 -24.55 6.52 21.66
CA GLU A 725 -25.82 5.80 21.62
C GLU A 725 -25.85 4.61 22.61
N ASN A 726 -27.06 4.22 23.00
CA ASN A 726 -27.32 3.03 23.81
C ASN A 726 -26.64 3.01 25.19
N GLY A 727 -26.44 4.20 25.78
CA GLY A 727 -25.87 4.36 27.12
C GLY A 727 -24.36 4.09 27.13
N GLU A 728 -23.63 4.74 26.22
CA GLU A 728 -22.18 4.55 26.01
C GLU A 728 -21.80 3.13 25.53
N GLN A 729 -22.76 2.37 24.95
CA GLN A 729 -22.55 1.03 24.38
C GLN A 729 -22.48 1.04 22.85
N SER A 730 -22.04 2.16 22.26
CA SER A 730 -21.94 2.33 20.81
C SER A 730 -20.76 3.21 20.42
N ASN A 731 -20.31 3.10 19.16
CA ASN A 731 -19.33 4.01 18.56
C ASN A 731 -19.99 5.22 17.86
N LYS A 732 -21.33 5.25 17.77
CA LYS A 732 -22.12 6.35 17.21
C LYS A 732 -22.36 7.43 18.27
N LEU A 733 -21.89 8.65 17.99
CA LEU A 733 -22.08 9.82 18.85
C LEU A 733 -23.55 10.25 18.79
N SER A 734 -24.24 10.27 19.93
CA SER A 734 -25.66 10.62 20.05
C SER A 734 -25.88 12.12 20.24
N TYR A 735 -25.11 12.77 21.12
CA TYR A 735 -25.15 14.21 21.33
C TYR A 735 -23.87 14.71 22.02
N LEU A 736 -23.72 16.03 22.09
CA LEU A 736 -22.65 16.74 22.79
C LEU A 736 -23.22 17.59 23.91
N LYS A 737 -22.44 17.89 24.94
CA LYS A 737 -22.83 18.77 26.04
C LYS A 737 -21.68 19.69 26.42
N GLU A 738 -21.93 20.99 26.47
CA GLU A 738 -20.95 21.99 26.88
C GLU A 738 -20.99 22.16 28.40
N ILE A 739 -19.91 21.80 29.10
CA ILE A 739 -19.85 21.79 30.57
C ILE A 739 -19.04 22.93 31.20
N GLY A 740 -18.37 23.76 30.40
CA GLY A 740 -17.59 24.88 30.89
C GLY A 740 -18.37 26.19 30.99
N THR A 741 -17.67 27.24 31.43
CA THR A 741 -18.04 28.63 31.15
C THR A 741 -17.63 29.01 29.71
N GLY A 742 -17.85 28.10 28.76
CA GLY A 742 -17.47 28.27 27.36
C GLY A 742 -18.23 29.43 26.74
N ASN A 743 -17.52 30.49 26.35
CA ASN A 743 -18.10 31.54 25.53
C ASN A 743 -18.02 31.04 24.09
N ALA A 744 -19.05 30.33 23.61
CA ALA A 744 -19.11 29.74 22.28
C ALA A 744 -19.22 30.80 21.17
N LEU A 745 -18.15 31.58 21.01
CA LEU A 745 -17.98 32.61 19.99
C LEU A 745 -17.22 32.07 18.77
N SER A 746 -16.29 31.13 18.99
CA SER A 746 -15.46 30.52 17.94
C SER A 746 -15.41 28.98 17.93
N GLY A 747 -16.09 28.31 18.85
CA GLY A 747 -16.10 26.83 18.99
C GLY A 747 -17.30 26.12 18.36
N TYR A 748 -17.56 24.89 18.82
CA TYR A 748 -18.77 24.15 18.50
C TYR A 748 -20.01 24.94 18.96
N PRO A 749 -21.09 25.02 18.17
CA PRO A 749 -22.19 25.97 18.40
C PRO A 749 -23.18 25.54 19.50
N LEU A 750 -22.70 25.37 20.74
CA LEU A 750 -23.50 25.11 21.94
C LEU A 750 -23.26 26.19 23.00
N ALA A 751 -24.32 26.64 23.67
CA ALA A 751 -24.20 27.59 24.77
C ALA A 751 -23.63 26.91 26.04
N ALA A 752 -22.94 27.69 26.88
CA ALA A 752 -22.45 27.23 28.19
C ALA A 752 -23.53 26.48 29.00
N GLY A 753 -23.22 25.26 29.45
CA GLY A 753 -24.14 24.41 30.21
C GLY A 753 -25.25 23.73 29.39
N SER A 754 -25.31 23.92 28.08
CA SER A 754 -26.35 23.34 27.23
C SER A 754 -26.03 21.93 26.76
N THR A 755 -27.09 21.16 26.49
CA THR A 755 -27.02 19.86 25.83
C THR A 755 -27.47 20.03 24.38
N GLY A 756 -26.68 19.52 23.44
CA GLY A 756 -26.95 19.60 22.02
C GLY A 756 -28.05 18.65 21.54
N SER A 757 -28.38 18.80 20.27
CA SER A 757 -29.41 18.03 19.59
C SER A 757 -28.96 16.59 19.33
N THR A 758 -29.91 15.68 19.24
CA THR A 758 -29.61 14.30 18.84
C THR A 758 -29.10 14.23 17.40
N ILE A 759 -27.94 13.62 17.24
CA ILE A 759 -27.31 13.22 15.97
C ILE A 759 -27.90 11.86 15.58
N THR A 760 -28.33 11.71 14.33
CA THR A 760 -28.94 10.47 13.81
C THR A 760 -28.05 9.80 12.77
N TYR A 761 -28.24 8.49 12.56
CA TYR A 761 -27.49 7.69 11.59
C TYR A 761 -28.44 6.85 10.71
N ASP A 762 -27.99 6.48 9.51
CA ASP A 762 -28.67 5.47 8.68
C ASP A 762 -28.28 4.02 9.08
N VAL A 763 -28.85 3.02 8.42
CA VAL A 763 -28.57 1.59 8.70
C VAL A 763 -27.16 1.15 8.29
N ASN A 764 -26.40 1.97 7.57
CA ASN A 764 -24.99 1.75 7.27
C ASN A 764 -24.04 2.42 8.28
N GLY A 765 -24.55 3.18 9.25
CA GLY A 765 -23.73 3.94 10.21
C GLY A 765 -23.29 5.31 9.68
N ASN A 766 -23.97 5.88 8.70
CA ASN A 766 -23.66 7.22 8.20
C ASN A 766 -24.48 8.29 8.92
N MET A 767 -23.83 9.35 9.43
CA MET A 767 -24.50 10.44 10.14
C MET A 767 -25.45 11.22 9.22
N THR A 768 -26.75 11.19 9.51
CA THR A 768 -27.79 11.82 8.68
C THR A 768 -28.20 13.22 9.14
N THR A 769 -27.92 13.62 10.39
CA THR A 769 -28.22 14.96 10.92
C THR A 769 -27.19 15.45 11.93
N GLN A 770 -27.00 16.76 12.03
CA GLN A 770 -26.21 17.42 13.08
C GLN A 770 -26.77 18.85 13.28
N VAL A 771 -27.90 18.94 13.98
CA VAL A 771 -28.74 20.14 14.02
C VAL A 771 -28.05 21.33 14.68
N ASP A 772 -27.14 21.12 15.64
CA ASP A 772 -26.40 22.21 16.30
C ASP A 772 -25.54 23.00 15.28
N LYS A 773 -24.92 22.30 14.33
CA LYS A 773 -24.19 22.90 13.18
C LYS A 773 -25.12 23.36 12.05
N GLY A 774 -26.44 23.37 12.29
CA GLY A 774 -27.47 23.69 11.31
C GLY A 774 -27.69 22.61 10.25
N ILE A 775 -27.06 21.44 10.35
CA ILE A 775 -27.15 20.36 9.35
C ILE A 775 -28.43 19.56 9.60
N SER A 776 -29.47 19.88 8.83
CA SER A 776 -30.80 19.27 8.96
C SER A 776 -30.98 17.97 8.18
N SER A 777 -30.10 17.70 7.20
CA SER A 777 -30.09 16.44 6.44
C SER A 777 -28.76 16.23 5.70
N ILE A 778 -28.27 15.00 5.74
CA ILE A 778 -27.27 14.45 4.82
C ILE A 778 -27.90 13.26 4.11
N GLN A 779 -27.81 13.23 2.78
CA GLN A 779 -28.29 12.13 1.93
C GLN A 779 -27.11 11.48 1.22
N TYR A 780 -26.95 10.17 1.42
CA TYR A 780 -25.82 9.39 0.93
C TYR A 780 -26.16 8.65 -0.37
N ASN A 781 -25.15 8.49 -1.23
CA ASN A 781 -25.23 7.58 -2.37
C ASN A 781 -24.76 6.15 -1.97
N TYR A 782 -24.76 5.20 -2.91
CA TYR A 782 -24.46 3.79 -2.60
C TYR A 782 -23.00 3.53 -2.18
N LEU A 783 -22.09 4.50 -2.32
CA LEU A 783 -20.73 4.43 -1.78
C LEU A 783 -20.62 4.98 -0.35
N ASN A 784 -21.73 5.39 0.26
CA ASN A 784 -21.78 6.12 1.53
C ASN A 784 -21.09 7.50 1.47
N LEU A 785 -21.05 8.10 0.26
CA LEU A 785 -20.59 9.49 0.05
C LEU A 785 -21.79 10.47 0.06
N PRO A 786 -21.66 11.67 0.67
CA PRO A 786 -22.75 12.65 0.71
C PRO A 786 -23.09 13.18 -0.68
N GLY A 787 -24.24 12.78 -1.24
CA GLY A 787 -24.77 13.33 -2.50
C GLY A 787 -25.49 14.67 -2.29
N LYS A 788 -26.07 14.90 -1.10
CA LYS A 788 -26.71 16.16 -0.71
C LYS A 788 -26.53 16.45 0.77
N ILE A 789 -26.22 17.70 1.10
CA ILE A 789 -26.20 18.23 2.48
C ILE A 789 -27.08 19.47 2.55
N THR A 790 -27.98 19.56 3.53
CA THR A 790 -28.75 20.76 3.83
C THR A 790 -28.29 21.35 5.15
N GLN A 791 -27.68 22.53 5.12
CA GLN A 791 -27.17 23.24 6.29
C GLN A 791 -27.68 24.69 6.31
N ASN A 792 -28.27 25.14 7.42
CA ASN A 792 -28.78 26.51 7.58
C ASN A 792 -29.70 26.95 6.41
N SER A 793 -30.57 26.03 5.96
CA SER A 793 -31.45 26.17 4.78
C SER A 793 -30.74 26.34 3.43
N LYS A 794 -29.40 26.28 3.37
CA LYS A 794 -28.63 26.17 2.13
C LYS A 794 -28.42 24.70 1.79
N VAL A 795 -28.44 24.40 0.50
CA VAL A 795 -28.21 23.04 -0.02
C VAL A 795 -26.87 23.01 -0.74
N THR A 796 -26.12 21.94 -0.47
CA THR A 796 -24.93 21.54 -1.22
C THR A 796 -25.23 20.23 -1.94
N ASP A 797 -25.27 20.26 -3.27
CA ASP A 797 -25.38 19.07 -4.12
C ASP A 797 -23.97 18.64 -4.57
N TYR A 798 -23.68 17.35 -4.49
CA TYR A 798 -22.41 16.77 -4.92
C TYR A 798 -22.63 15.76 -6.05
N MET A 799 -21.65 15.61 -6.94
CA MET A 799 -21.66 14.59 -7.98
C MET A 799 -20.35 13.83 -7.98
N TYR A 800 -20.43 12.51 -7.93
CA TYR A 800 -19.30 11.61 -7.89
C TYR A 800 -19.33 10.68 -9.09
N ARG A 801 -18.15 10.20 -9.47
CA ARG A 801 -18.04 9.01 -10.31
C ARG A 801 -18.26 7.74 -9.47
N ALA A 802 -18.61 6.65 -10.13
CA ALA A 802 -18.77 5.33 -9.53
C ALA A 802 -17.48 4.74 -8.90
N ASP A 803 -16.32 5.38 -9.10
CA ASP A 803 -15.04 5.10 -8.41
C ASP A 803 -14.79 6.04 -7.21
N GLY A 804 -15.81 6.75 -6.71
CA GLY A 804 -15.77 7.61 -5.53
C GLY A 804 -15.23 9.03 -5.77
N VAL A 805 -14.71 9.33 -6.96
CA VAL A 805 -14.09 10.65 -7.22
C VAL A 805 -15.15 11.73 -7.43
N LYS A 806 -15.14 12.76 -6.57
CA LYS A 806 -15.94 13.98 -6.72
C LYS A 806 -15.58 14.71 -8.02
N VAL A 807 -16.59 15.04 -8.83
CA VAL A 807 -16.43 15.74 -10.12
C VAL A 807 -17.22 17.04 -10.21
N ARG A 808 -18.19 17.28 -9.31
CA ARG A 808 -18.87 18.57 -9.16
C ARG A 808 -19.36 18.78 -7.72
N LYS A 809 -19.42 20.04 -7.31
CA LYS A 809 -20.19 20.55 -6.17
C LYS A 809 -21.07 21.71 -6.64
N VAL A 810 -22.27 21.86 -6.09
CA VAL A 810 -23.11 23.06 -6.24
C VAL A 810 -23.50 23.54 -4.85
N PHE A 811 -23.06 24.74 -4.45
CA PHE A 811 -23.39 25.36 -3.17
C PHE A 811 -24.33 26.56 -3.40
N GLY A 812 -25.61 26.40 -3.06
CA GLY A 812 -26.63 27.41 -3.37
C GLY A 812 -26.81 27.60 -4.88
N THR A 813 -26.14 28.59 -5.46
CA THR A 813 -26.11 28.84 -6.92
C THR A 813 -24.72 28.72 -7.54
N GLU A 814 -23.66 28.57 -6.74
CA GLU A 814 -22.29 28.47 -7.23
C GLU A 814 -21.95 27.03 -7.59
N THR A 815 -21.50 26.80 -8.83
CA THR A 815 -21.10 25.47 -9.32
C THR A 815 -19.58 25.39 -9.40
N THR A 816 -19.00 24.39 -8.75
CA THR A 816 -17.58 24.04 -8.85
C THR A 816 -17.42 22.71 -9.61
N ASP A 817 -16.72 22.73 -10.75
CA ASP A 817 -16.36 21.53 -11.51
C ASP A 817 -14.91 21.10 -11.17
N TYR A 818 -14.71 19.81 -10.90
CA TYR A 818 -13.40 19.22 -10.59
C TYR A 818 -13.00 18.26 -11.72
N LEU A 819 -12.03 18.65 -12.55
CA LEU A 819 -11.70 17.95 -13.79
C LEU A 819 -10.19 17.65 -13.85
N ASP A 820 -9.80 16.44 -13.42
CA ASP A 820 -8.41 15.95 -13.42
C ASP A 820 -7.40 16.92 -12.75
N GLY A 821 -7.84 17.62 -11.70
CA GLY A 821 -7.08 18.64 -10.96
C GLY A 821 -7.38 20.09 -11.36
N PHE A 822 -7.97 20.34 -12.53
CA PHE A 822 -8.42 21.67 -12.93
C PHE A 822 -9.74 22.01 -12.23
N GLN A 823 -9.76 23.10 -11.45
CA GLN A 823 -10.93 23.54 -10.70
C GLN A 823 -11.55 24.78 -11.32
N TYR A 824 -12.82 24.66 -11.70
CA TYR A 824 -13.60 25.74 -12.30
C TYR A 824 -14.70 26.16 -11.33
N THR A 825 -14.96 27.47 -11.22
CA THR A 825 -16.16 28.00 -10.53
C THR A 825 -17.00 28.77 -11.52
N ASN A 826 -18.29 28.44 -11.62
CA ASN A 826 -19.25 29.01 -12.56
C ASN A 826 -18.73 29.01 -14.02
N SER A 827 -18.14 27.88 -14.44
CA SER A 827 -17.47 27.68 -15.74
C SER A 827 -16.15 28.42 -15.98
N ILE A 828 -15.64 29.21 -15.02
CA ILE A 828 -14.37 29.94 -15.12
C ILE A 828 -13.25 29.13 -14.44
N LEU A 829 -12.15 28.86 -15.15
CA LEU A 829 -10.98 28.17 -14.57
C LEU A 829 -10.32 29.06 -13.52
N LYS A 830 -10.18 28.54 -12.29
CA LYS A 830 -9.58 29.28 -11.16
C LYS A 830 -8.11 28.92 -10.97
N PHE A 831 -7.82 27.63 -10.89
CA PHE A 831 -6.46 27.10 -10.75
C PHE A 831 -6.37 25.63 -11.15
N PHE A 832 -5.15 25.13 -11.20
CA PHE A 832 -4.82 23.71 -11.21
C PHE A 832 -3.55 23.49 -10.33
N PRO A 833 -3.41 22.33 -9.67
CA PRO A 833 -2.27 22.05 -8.80
C PRO A 833 -0.97 21.98 -9.58
N THR A 834 0.13 22.27 -8.88
CA THR A 834 1.49 22.00 -9.32
C THR A 834 2.19 21.16 -8.26
N ALA A 835 3.38 20.66 -8.56
CA ALA A 835 4.21 19.93 -7.60
C ALA A 835 4.47 20.70 -6.29
N GLU A 836 4.57 22.02 -6.32
CA GLU A 836 4.95 22.81 -5.14
C GLU A 836 3.82 23.73 -4.65
N GLY A 837 2.59 23.53 -5.13
CA GLY A 837 1.44 24.39 -4.83
C GLY A 837 0.39 24.36 -5.95
N TYR A 838 0.15 25.50 -6.60
CA TYR A 838 -0.80 25.61 -7.71
C TYR A 838 -0.46 26.76 -8.66
N PHE A 839 -1.01 26.71 -9.88
CA PHE A 839 -0.99 27.84 -10.80
C PHE A 839 -2.33 28.58 -10.71
N ASN A 840 -2.29 29.84 -10.29
CA ASN A 840 -3.46 30.71 -10.21
C ASN A 840 -3.73 31.30 -11.60
N VAL A 841 -4.81 30.85 -12.25
CA VAL A 841 -5.14 31.22 -13.63
C VAL A 841 -5.68 32.65 -13.73
N GLU A 842 -6.35 33.15 -12.69
CA GLU A 842 -6.91 34.50 -12.66
C GLU A 842 -5.83 35.59 -12.58
N THR A 843 -4.70 35.29 -11.95
CA THR A 843 -3.54 36.20 -11.82
C THR A 843 -2.39 35.86 -12.77
N GLY A 844 -2.40 34.69 -13.40
CA GLY A 844 -1.30 34.18 -14.22
C GLY A 844 -0.03 33.85 -13.44
N LYS A 845 -0.12 33.64 -12.11
CA LYS A 845 1.03 33.42 -11.21
C LYS A 845 1.10 31.99 -10.69
N TYR A 846 2.33 31.49 -10.52
CA TYR A 846 2.59 30.34 -9.66
C TYR A 846 2.49 30.74 -8.18
N VAL A 847 1.82 29.88 -7.41
CA VAL A 847 1.73 29.95 -5.95
C VAL A 847 2.36 28.69 -5.38
N TYR A 848 3.18 28.88 -4.35
CA TYR A 848 3.96 27.86 -3.68
C TYR A 848 3.47 27.67 -2.25
N ASN A 849 3.47 26.43 -1.77
CA ASN A 849 3.05 26.08 -0.42
C ASN A 849 4.23 25.58 0.41
N TYR A 850 4.43 26.16 1.59
CA TYR A 850 5.14 25.51 2.68
C TYR A 850 4.20 24.53 3.38
N THR A 851 4.64 23.28 3.53
CA THR A 851 3.93 22.26 4.30
C THR A 851 4.74 21.79 5.51
N ASP A 852 4.06 21.34 6.55
CA ASP A 852 4.68 20.62 7.67
C ASP A 852 4.86 19.12 7.35
N HIS A 853 5.32 18.33 8.32
CA HIS A 853 5.55 16.88 8.17
C HIS A 853 4.28 16.12 7.76
N LEU A 854 3.12 16.58 8.23
CA LEU A 854 1.79 16.03 7.92
C LEU A 854 1.27 16.44 6.52
N GLY A 855 1.97 17.34 5.83
CA GLY A 855 1.49 17.92 4.58
C GLY A 855 0.42 19.00 4.75
N ASN A 856 0.23 19.55 5.96
CA ASN A 856 -0.68 20.68 6.16
C ASN A 856 -0.10 21.90 5.46
N THR A 857 -0.89 22.61 4.66
CA THR A 857 -0.47 23.90 4.09
C THR A 857 -0.35 24.89 5.23
N ARG A 858 0.89 25.28 5.61
CA ARG A 858 1.17 26.25 6.69
C ARG A 858 1.22 27.67 6.17
N LEU A 859 1.74 27.85 4.96
CA LEU A 859 1.91 29.16 4.36
C LEU A 859 1.90 29.03 2.83
N SER A 860 1.20 29.93 2.14
CA SER A 860 1.24 30.04 0.68
C SER A 860 1.90 31.37 0.28
N TYR A 861 2.75 31.33 -0.74
CA TYR A 861 3.49 32.51 -1.23
C TYR A 861 3.59 32.54 -2.76
N SER A 862 3.81 33.73 -3.32
CA SER A 862 4.02 33.93 -4.75
C SER A 862 5.16 34.90 -5.04
N LYS A 863 5.57 35.02 -6.31
CA LYS A 863 6.57 36.01 -6.72
C LYS A 863 5.98 37.42 -6.74
N ASN A 864 6.68 38.36 -6.11
CA ASN A 864 6.41 39.79 -6.21
C ASN A 864 7.73 40.56 -6.45
N GLY A 865 7.83 41.22 -7.61
CA GLY A 865 9.07 41.84 -8.07
C GLY A 865 10.23 40.85 -8.15
N LEU A 866 11.28 41.12 -7.37
CA LEU A 866 12.46 40.26 -7.24
C LEU A 866 12.39 39.26 -6.07
N GLY A 867 11.34 39.32 -5.24
CA GLY A 867 11.21 38.55 -4.00
C GLY A 867 9.99 37.63 -3.95
N ALA A 868 9.80 37.01 -2.79
CA ALA A 868 8.62 36.24 -2.44
C ALA A 868 7.69 37.07 -1.54
N GLU A 869 6.39 36.92 -1.72
CA GLU A 869 5.33 37.55 -0.94
C GLU A 869 4.41 36.47 -0.37
N ILE A 870 4.16 36.51 0.94
CA ILE A 870 3.22 35.62 1.60
C ILE A 870 1.80 36.09 1.26
N ILE A 871 0.96 35.18 0.75
CA ILE A 871 -0.42 35.47 0.38
C ILE A 871 -1.45 34.82 1.31
N GLU A 872 -1.05 33.78 2.05
CA GLU A 872 -1.90 33.12 3.04
C GLU A 872 -1.05 32.48 4.14
N GLU A 873 -1.51 32.52 5.39
CA GLU A 873 -0.96 31.74 6.51
C GLU A 873 -2.06 30.89 7.15
N ASN A 874 -1.70 29.68 7.55
CA ASN A 874 -2.56 28.73 8.24
C ASN A 874 -1.80 28.03 9.37
N ASN A 875 -2.42 27.98 10.53
CA ASN A 875 -1.94 27.27 11.71
C ASN A 875 -3.10 26.43 12.25
N TYR A 876 -2.80 25.30 12.87
CA TYR A 876 -3.80 24.29 13.21
C TYR A 876 -3.62 23.74 14.62
N TYR A 877 -4.75 23.46 15.28
CA TYR A 877 -4.82 22.57 16.43
C TYR A 877 -4.35 21.16 16.01
N PRO A 878 -3.93 20.29 16.94
CA PRO A 878 -3.54 18.92 16.64
C PRO A 878 -4.54 18.16 15.74
N PHE A 879 -5.83 18.18 16.07
CA PHE A 879 -6.89 17.55 15.26
C PHE A 879 -7.33 18.37 14.02
N GLY A 880 -6.58 19.41 13.63
CA GLY A 880 -6.71 20.05 12.31
C GLY A 880 -7.71 21.19 12.17
N LEU A 881 -8.35 21.62 13.27
CA LEU A 881 -9.11 22.88 13.28
C LEU A 881 -8.13 24.05 13.05
N LYS A 882 -8.52 25.07 12.28
CA LYS A 882 -7.66 26.21 11.97
C LYS A 882 -7.65 27.23 13.12
N HIS A 883 -6.48 27.77 13.45
CA HIS A 883 -6.33 28.88 14.41
C HIS A 883 -6.90 30.18 13.86
N GLU A 884 -7.52 30.98 14.72
CA GLU A 884 -7.98 32.33 14.40
C GLU A 884 -6.99 33.42 14.84
N GLY A 885 -7.40 34.69 14.79
CA GLY A 885 -6.75 35.80 15.51
C GLY A 885 -5.50 36.40 14.87
N TYR A 886 -4.66 35.58 14.21
CA TYR A 886 -3.40 36.04 13.60
C TYR A 886 -3.21 35.63 12.13
N ASN A 887 -4.04 34.72 11.61
CA ASN A 887 -4.07 34.37 10.18
C ASN A 887 -4.90 35.41 9.38
N THR A 888 -4.39 36.63 9.19
CA THR A 888 -5.15 37.78 8.61
C THR A 888 -5.17 37.84 7.08
N LEU A 889 -4.34 37.04 6.40
CA LEU A 889 -4.22 37.03 4.94
C LEU A 889 -5.29 36.12 4.31
N LEU A 890 -6.04 36.65 3.34
CA LEU A 890 -7.22 35.99 2.75
C LEU A 890 -6.90 35.03 1.59
N GLY A 891 -5.67 35.06 1.05
CA GLY A 891 -5.22 34.15 0.01
C GLY A 891 -6.04 34.18 -1.28
N ASN A 892 -6.12 33.03 -1.94
CA ASN A 892 -7.05 32.79 -3.05
C ASN A 892 -8.31 32.13 -2.50
N PHE A 893 -9.45 32.83 -2.51
CA PHE A 893 -10.73 32.32 -2.02
C PHE A 893 -11.20 31.02 -2.69
N ALA A 894 -10.75 30.72 -3.92
CA ALA A 894 -11.07 29.44 -4.58
C ALA A 894 -10.21 28.28 -4.06
N TYR A 895 -9.03 28.54 -3.51
CA TYR A 895 -8.09 27.50 -3.07
C TYR A 895 -8.35 27.09 -1.63
N GLN A 896 -9.19 26.05 -1.44
CA GLN A 896 -9.63 25.57 -0.12
C GLN A 896 -8.84 24.36 0.43
N TYR A 897 -7.67 24.04 -0.15
CA TYR A 897 -6.83 22.93 0.31
C TYR A 897 -5.94 23.36 1.49
N LYS A 898 -6.23 22.86 2.71
CA LYS A 898 -5.61 23.34 3.97
C LYS A 898 -4.91 22.22 4.77
N TYR A 899 -5.56 21.67 5.80
CA TYR A 899 -5.07 20.57 6.62
C TYR A 899 -4.95 19.28 5.79
N ASN A 900 -3.84 18.54 5.96
CA ASN A 900 -3.38 17.41 5.12
C ASN A 900 -3.51 17.62 3.59
N GLY A 901 -3.51 18.87 3.13
CA GLY A 901 -3.76 19.20 1.71
C GLY A 901 -5.19 18.86 1.24
N LYS A 902 -6.17 18.75 2.14
CA LYS A 902 -7.58 18.42 1.86
C LYS A 902 -8.45 19.65 1.71
N GLU A 903 -9.50 19.53 0.89
CA GLU A 903 -10.42 20.65 0.58
C GLU A 903 -11.41 20.85 1.72
N LEU A 904 -11.36 22.02 2.36
CA LEU A 904 -12.35 22.46 3.34
C LEU A 904 -13.67 22.79 2.63
N GLN A 905 -14.75 22.11 3.01
CA GLN A 905 -16.10 22.38 2.52
C GLN A 905 -16.79 23.46 3.35
N GLU A 906 -17.88 24.01 2.81
CA GLU A 906 -18.69 25.07 3.44
C GLU A 906 -19.34 24.62 4.77
N THR A 907 -19.40 23.31 5.03
CA THR A 907 -19.82 22.70 6.29
C THR A 907 -18.79 22.77 7.42
N GLY A 908 -17.57 23.23 7.12
CA GLY A 908 -16.40 23.14 8.00
C GLY A 908 -15.76 21.75 8.04
N MET A 909 -16.19 20.82 7.17
CA MET A 909 -15.63 19.48 7.06
C MET A 909 -14.54 19.42 5.97
N TYR A 910 -13.52 18.59 6.17
CA TYR A 910 -12.52 18.31 5.12
C TYR A 910 -12.94 17.12 4.28
N ASP A 911 -12.90 17.27 2.96
CA ASP A 911 -13.11 16.17 2.02
C ASP A 911 -11.80 15.38 1.80
N TYR A 912 -11.78 14.13 2.28
CA TYR A 912 -10.64 13.25 2.12
C TYR A 912 -10.70 12.39 0.86
N GLY A 913 -11.88 12.22 0.26
CA GLY A 913 -12.18 11.26 -0.80
C GLY A 913 -13.29 10.30 -0.40
N ALA A 914 -12.95 9.26 0.36
CA ALA A 914 -13.89 8.25 0.84
C ALA A 914 -14.78 8.71 2.02
N ARG A 915 -14.38 9.77 2.73
CA ARG A 915 -15.06 10.29 3.93
C ARG A 915 -14.92 11.81 4.08
N MET A 916 -15.84 12.41 4.84
CA MET A 916 -15.78 13.81 5.29
C MET A 916 -15.34 13.87 6.76
N TYR A 917 -14.23 14.54 7.04
CA TYR A 917 -13.65 14.69 8.38
C TYR A 917 -14.17 15.94 9.11
N MET A 918 -14.50 15.83 10.40
CA MET A 918 -14.94 16.94 11.24
C MET A 918 -13.82 17.37 12.19
N PRO A 919 -12.98 18.37 11.84
CA PRO A 919 -11.85 18.81 12.67
C PRO A 919 -12.29 19.47 13.98
N ASP A 920 -13.49 20.04 14.02
CA ASP A 920 -14.10 20.59 15.23
C ASP A 920 -14.41 19.50 16.27
N LEU A 921 -14.75 18.27 15.82
CA LEU A 921 -15.06 17.12 16.67
C LEU A 921 -13.95 16.04 16.73
N GLY A 922 -12.85 16.18 15.99
CA GLY A 922 -11.76 15.21 15.96
C GLY A 922 -12.12 13.82 15.41
N ARG A 923 -13.23 13.67 14.66
CA ARG A 923 -13.74 12.35 14.23
C ARG A 923 -14.42 12.35 12.85
N TRP A 924 -14.64 11.15 12.31
CA TRP A 924 -15.44 10.94 11.10
C TRP A 924 -16.95 10.93 11.38
N GLY A 925 -17.75 11.35 10.40
CA GLY A 925 -19.22 11.25 10.44
C GLY A 925 -19.78 9.94 9.85
N VAL A 926 -18.93 9.11 9.25
CA VAL A 926 -19.31 7.84 8.60
C VAL A 926 -18.32 6.75 8.98
N HIS A 927 -18.77 5.50 8.90
CA HIS A 927 -17.99 4.32 9.24
C HIS A 927 -16.77 4.14 8.31
N ASP A 928 -15.62 3.79 8.90
CA ASP A 928 -14.37 3.51 8.18
C ASP A 928 -14.52 2.33 7.18
N PRO A 929 -14.15 2.48 5.89
CA PRO A 929 -14.15 1.39 4.92
C PRO A 929 -13.25 0.21 5.31
N ALA A 930 -12.21 0.44 6.12
CA ALA A 930 -11.21 -0.53 6.55
C ALA A 930 -11.30 -0.89 8.05
N SER A 931 -12.42 -0.59 8.74
CA SER A 931 -12.51 -0.78 10.21
C SER A 931 -12.24 -2.23 10.68
N GLU A 932 -12.54 -3.24 9.85
CA GLU A 932 -12.21 -4.66 10.12
C GLU A 932 -10.72 -4.93 10.30
N TYR A 933 -9.87 -3.99 9.89
CA TYR A 933 -8.42 -4.04 10.07
C TYR A 933 -7.93 -3.29 11.31
N LEU A 934 -8.82 -2.52 11.93
CA LEU A 934 -8.59 -1.62 13.05
C LEU A 934 -9.54 -1.96 14.21
N SER A 935 -9.76 -3.25 14.46
CA SER A 935 -10.82 -3.74 15.34
C SER A 935 -10.67 -3.34 16.80
N GLU A 936 -9.49 -2.89 17.24
CA GLU A 936 -9.30 -2.29 18.57
C GLU A 936 -9.75 -0.82 18.67
N PHE A 937 -10.07 -0.17 17.53
CA PHE A 937 -10.49 1.22 17.44
C PHE A 937 -11.98 1.35 17.06
N SER A 938 -12.55 2.50 17.39
CA SER A 938 -13.86 2.92 16.88
C SER A 938 -13.82 3.12 15.37
N PRO A 939 -14.82 2.65 14.60
CA PRO A 939 -14.94 2.91 13.15
C PRO A 939 -15.08 4.39 12.76
N TYR A 940 -15.08 5.32 13.72
CA TYR A 940 -15.16 6.76 13.48
C TYR A 940 -13.91 7.53 13.94
N THR A 941 -12.89 6.83 14.48
CA THR A 941 -11.62 7.44 14.93
C THR A 941 -10.84 8.05 13.78
N PHE A 942 -10.37 9.28 13.94
CA PHE A 942 -9.40 9.90 13.03
C PHE A 942 -7.97 9.49 13.42
N THR A 943 -7.18 9.02 12.46
CA THR A 943 -5.72 8.78 12.58
C THR A 943 -5.26 8.10 13.88
N PHE A 944 -5.95 7.06 14.33
CA PHE A 944 -5.68 6.33 15.59
C PHE A 944 -5.73 7.20 16.88
N ASN A 945 -6.32 8.39 16.81
CA ASN A 945 -6.20 9.48 17.78
C ASN A 945 -4.76 10.01 17.99
N ASP A 946 -3.86 9.81 17.02
CA ASP A 946 -2.57 10.49 16.92
C ASP A 946 -2.47 11.24 15.57
N PRO A 947 -3.10 12.42 15.45
CA PRO A 947 -3.01 13.26 14.25
C PRO A 947 -1.65 13.96 14.09
N ILE A 948 -0.68 13.71 14.99
CA ILE A 948 0.66 14.30 14.95
C ILE A 948 1.67 13.33 14.33
N GLY A 949 1.50 12.02 14.53
CA GLY A 949 2.26 10.95 13.85
C GLY A 949 1.64 10.45 12.54
N PHE A 950 0.31 10.54 12.36
CA PHE A 950 -0.42 9.84 11.29
C PHE A 950 -1.30 10.76 10.42
N VAL A 951 -1.55 10.31 9.19
CA VAL A 951 -2.39 10.97 8.17
C VAL A 951 -3.21 9.92 7.41
N ASP A 952 -4.50 10.16 7.24
CA ASP A 952 -5.33 9.41 6.29
C ASP A 952 -5.23 10.07 4.90
N ASN A 953 -4.77 9.34 3.88
CA ASN A 953 -4.44 9.93 2.58
C ASN A 953 -5.63 10.03 1.62
N ASP A 954 -6.69 9.26 1.84
CA ASP A 954 -7.87 9.16 0.96
C ASP A 954 -9.18 8.97 1.75
N GLY A 955 -9.12 8.85 3.07
CA GLY A 955 -10.26 8.53 3.91
C GLY A 955 -10.53 7.04 4.01
N GLU A 956 -9.66 6.16 3.50
CA GLU A 956 -9.84 4.70 3.58
C GLU A 956 -8.98 4.04 4.68
N PHE A 957 -7.80 4.56 5.00
CA PHE A 957 -6.93 3.98 6.04
C PHE A 957 -5.82 4.96 6.49
N PRO A 958 -5.65 5.20 7.81
CA PRO A 958 -4.54 6.03 8.30
C PRO A 958 -3.17 5.37 8.13
N GLY A 959 -2.23 6.07 7.50
CA GLY A 959 -0.81 5.70 7.49
C GLY A 959 0.02 6.68 8.35
N PRO A 960 1.22 6.31 8.83
CA PRO A 960 2.12 7.31 9.42
C PRO A 960 2.45 8.39 8.38
N ALA A 961 2.69 9.63 8.82
CA ALA A 961 2.85 10.74 7.88
C ALA A 961 4.10 10.54 6.99
N GLY A 962 3.88 10.42 5.67
CA GLY A 962 4.92 10.07 4.69
C GLY A 962 5.19 8.56 4.48
N ALA A 963 4.47 7.68 5.18
CA ALA A 963 4.87 6.27 5.32
C ALA A 963 4.61 5.35 4.13
N ILE A 964 3.72 5.66 3.17
CA ILE A 964 3.49 4.79 2.01
C ILE A 964 4.79 4.57 1.20
N ILE A 965 5.72 5.54 1.25
CA ILE A 965 7.01 5.46 0.56
C ILE A 965 8.14 5.06 1.52
N GLY A 966 8.11 5.53 2.77
CA GLY A 966 9.06 5.09 3.81
C GLY A 966 9.01 3.58 4.06
N ILE A 967 7.81 3.02 4.23
CA ILE A 967 7.61 1.58 4.41
C ILE A 967 8.08 0.80 3.17
N LEU A 968 7.86 1.29 1.95
CA LEU A 968 8.33 0.58 0.74
C LEU A 968 9.85 0.67 0.54
N ALA A 969 10.49 1.79 0.89
CA ALA A 969 11.94 1.96 0.78
C ALA A 969 12.68 1.21 1.90
N ASP A 970 12.15 1.22 3.11
CA ASP A 970 12.72 0.50 4.26
C ASP A 970 12.38 -1.00 4.20
N TYR A 971 11.23 -1.41 3.67
CA TYR A 971 10.94 -2.82 3.35
C TYR A 971 11.79 -3.32 2.16
N ALA A 972 11.97 -2.55 1.09
CA ALA A 972 12.91 -2.91 0.03
C ALA A 972 14.36 -2.90 0.52
N GLY A 973 14.68 -2.01 1.46
CA GLY A 973 15.97 -1.92 2.14
C GLY A 973 16.23 -3.11 3.06
N GLN A 974 15.28 -3.52 3.90
CA GLN A 974 15.39 -4.58 4.91
C GLN A 974 15.07 -5.98 4.37
N VAL A 975 14.15 -6.13 3.41
CA VAL A 975 14.06 -7.35 2.61
C VAL A 975 15.26 -7.45 1.71
N GLY A 976 15.73 -6.36 1.10
CA GLY A 976 17.03 -6.31 0.42
C GLY A 976 18.14 -6.78 1.35
N TYR A 977 18.19 -6.25 2.58
CA TYR A 977 19.15 -6.59 3.61
C TYR A 977 19.08 -8.09 3.93
N ASN A 978 17.96 -8.58 4.46
CA ASN A 978 17.81 -9.96 4.88
C ASN A 978 17.91 -10.97 3.72
N TYR A 979 17.45 -10.64 2.51
CA TYR A 979 17.57 -11.45 1.30
C TYR A 979 19.02 -11.55 0.82
N PHE A 980 19.78 -10.46 0.90
CA PHE A 980 21.19 -10.45 0.55
C PHE A 980 22.12 -10.87 1.69
N LEU A 981 21.65 -11.13 2.93
CA LEU A 981 22.54 -11.21 4.13
C LEU A 981 22.26 -12.34 5.16
N GLY A 982 21.27 -13.22 4.97
CA GLY A 982 20.82 -14.18 6.00
C GLY A 982 21.16 -15.67 5.79
N ASP A 983 22.36 -16.11 6.18
CA ASP A 983 22.83 -17.51 6.36
C ASP A 983 22.83 -18.48 5.13
N SER A 984 23.72 -19.47 5.21
CA SER A 984 24.19 -20.43 4.21
C SER A 984 23.17 -21.46 3.70
N ASN A 985 21.92 -21.43 4.18
CA ASN A 985 20.83 -22.29 3.71
C ASN A 985 19.77 -21.45 2.99
N PHE A 986 19.80 -21.50 1.66
CA PHE A 986 19.05 -20.65 0.72
C PHE A 986 17.53 -20.66 0.99
N ASN A 987 17.04 -19.72 1.81
CA ASN A 987 15.66 -19.75 2.27
C ASN A 987 15.06 -18.35 2.49
N LEU A 988 14.20 -17.93 1.57
CA LEU A 988 13.46 -16.66 1.64
C LEU A 988 12.58 -16.57 2.90
N ARG A 989 12.18 -17.70 3.52
CA ARG A 989 11.51 -17.67 4.84
C ARG A 989 12.43 -17.08 5.90
N HIS A 990 13.71 -17.47 5.99
CA HIS A 990 14.62 -16.93 7.00
C HIS A 990 14.74 -15.39 6.92
N ALA A 991 14.73 -14.85 5.71
CA ALA A 991 14.76 -13.41 5.47
C ALA A 991 13.44 -12.67 5.77
N MET A 992 12.31 -13.39 5.80
CA MET A 992 10.95 -12.85 5.99
C MET A 992 10.33 -13.19 7.36
N THR A 993 10.82 -14.20 8.09
CA THR A 993 10.14 -14.76 9.28
C THR A 993 10.90 -14.63 10.60
N ASN A 994 12.21 -14.37 10.60
CA ASN A 994 12.95 -14.07 11.84
C ASN A 994 13.26 -12.58 11.91
N ASN A 995 12.83 -11.92 12.99
CA ASN A 995 12.98 -10.47 13.23
C ASN A 995 12.20 -9.52 12.31
N ILE A 996 11.10 -9.97 11.72
CA ILE A 996 10.03 -9.08 11.29
C ILE A 996 8.75 -9.50 12.02
N ASN A 997 8.43 -8.79 13.10
CA ASN A 997 7.13 -8.89 13.76
C ASN A 997 6.17 -7.95 13.01
N GLY A 998 4.90 -8.35 12.79
CA GLY A 998 3.89 -7.42 12.28
C GLY A 998 3.79 -6.14 13.11
N TRP A 999 4.05 -6.25 14.43
CA TRP A 999 4.18 -5.12 15.34
C TRP A 999 5.52 -4.38 15.25
N SER A 1000 6.62 -5.00 14.79
CA SER A 1000 7.85 -4.24 14.48
C SER A 1000 7.75 -3.48 13.16
N LEU A 1001 6.79 -3.81 12.27
CA LEU A 1001 6.41 -2.97 11.13
C LEU A 1001 5.40 -1.88 11.51
N ALA A 1002 4.58 -2.07 12.56
CA ALA A 1002 3.81 -0.98 13.15
C ALA A 1002 4.72 0.01 13.90
N ILE A 1003 5.70 -0.51 14.65
CA ILE A 1003 6.72 0.28 15.35
C ILE A 1003 7.80 0.80 14.38
N SER A 1004 8.07 0.17 13.23
CA SER A 1004 8.82 0.81 12.13
C SER A 1004 7.98 1.71 11.24
N GLY A 1005 6.66 1.64 11.32
CA GLY A 1005 5.76 2.73 10.89
C GLY A 1005 6.00 4.00 11.71
N ALA A 1006 6.23 3.86 13.02
CA ALA A 1006 6.61 4.96 13.91
C ALA A 1006 8.09 5.35 13.77
N THR A 1007 8.99 4.41 13.43
CA THR A 1007 10.44 4.66 13.39
C THR A 1007 11.03 4.78 11.98
N GLY A 1008 10.20 4.71 10.93
CA GLY A 1008 10.51 4.91 9.51
C GLY A 1008 10.17 6.31 8.98
N PHE A 1009 10.01 7.30 9.88
CA PHE A 1009 9.67 8.70 9.62
C PHE A 1009 10.75 9.51 8.84
N ALA A 1010 11.56 8.84 8.03
CA ALA A 1010 13.02 8.91 8.22
C ALA A 1010 13.89 9.10 6.97
N THR A 1011 13.30 9.02 5.78
CA THR A 1011 14.03 9.27 4.53
C THR A 1011 13.35 10.39 3.81
N GLY A 1012 13.67 11.63 4.20
CA GLY A 1012 13.09 12.82 3.59
C GLY A 1012 13.53 13.08 2.14
N GLY A 1013 13.70 12.06 1.30
CA GLY A 1013 13.77 12.20 -0.16
C GLY A 1013 12.39 12.30 -0.83
N ILE A 1014 11.30 12.27 -0.06
CA ILE A 1014 9.93 11.97 -0.50
C ILE A 1014 9.22 13.17 -1.16
N ASP A 1015 9.75 14.39 -1.00
CA ASP A 1015 9.17 15.60 -1.57
C ASP A 1015 9.21 15.66 -3.12
N SER A 1016 10.00 14.81 -3.77
CA SER A 1016 9.93 14.58 -5.22
C SER A 1016 8.86 13.55 -5.63
N LEU A 1017 8.46 12.64 -4.72
CA LEU A 1017 7.43 11.63 -4.97
C LEU A 1017 6.03 12.02 -4.49
N LYS A 1018 5.87 12.88 -3.47
CA LYS A 1018 4.56 13.49 -3.11
C LYS A 1018 3.86 14.01 -4.37
N ASN A 1019 4.63 14.64 -5.25
CA ASN A 1019 4.17 15.33 -6.46
C ASN A 1019 3.88 14.37 -7.64
N VAL A 1020 4.44 13.16 -7.57
CA VAL A 1020 4.11 12.02 -8.44
C VAL A 1020 2.86 11.29 -7.92
N VAL A 1021 2.63 11.27 -6.61
CA VAL A 1021 1.42 10.66 -6.01
C VAL A 1021 0.18 11.55 -6.19
N THR A 1022 0.32 12.88 -6.12
CA THR A 1022 -0.81 13.83 -6.23
C THR A 1022 -1.13 14.27 -7.67
N SER A 1023 -0.22 14.13 -8.62
CA SER A 1023 -0.52 14.39 -10.04
C SER A 1023 -1.24 13.19 -10.68
N GLY A 1024 -2.22 13.46 -11.55
CA GLY A 1024 -2.92 12.42 -12.33
C GLY A 1024 -2.03 11.57 -13.25
N VAL A 1025 -0.75 11.94 -13.36
CA VAL A 1025 0.27 11.37 -14.24
C VAL A 1025 1.19 10.37 -13.54
N GLY A 1026 1.35 10.45 -12.21
CA GLY A 1026 2.30 9.63 -11.48
C GLY A 1026 1.73 8.38 -10.82
N LYS A 1027 0.39 8.29 -10.64
CA LYS A 1027 -0.30 7.04 -10.25
C LYS A 1027 0.09 5.83 -11.14
N PRO A 1028 0.23 5.94 -12.48
CA PRO A 1028 0.78 4.89 -13.36
C PRO A 1028 2.29 4.62 -13.22
N ILE A 1029 3.09 5.57 -12.72
CA ILE A 1029 4.54 5.41 -12.52
C ILE A 1029 4.81 4.67 -11.21
N PHE A 1030 4.08 5.01 -10.15
CA PHE A 1030 4.03 4.23 -8.91
C PHE A 1030 3.52 2.79 -9.18
N GLN A 1031 2.48 2.65 -10.01
CA GLN A 1031 1.99 1.37 -10.53
C GLN A 1031 3.07 0.57 -11.30
N LYS A 1032 4.03 1.21 -12.00
CA LYS A 1032 5.18 0.53 -12.65
C LYS A 1032 6.19 0.02 -11.61
N MET A 1033 6.51 0.78 -10.57
CA MET A 1033 7.42 0.31 -9.51
C MET A 1033 6.86 -0.93 -8.80
N ILE A 1034 5.57 -0.92 -8.46
CA ILE A 1034 4.85 -2.07 -7.90
C ILE A 1034 4.87 -3.26 -8.89
N ASN A 1035 4.62 -3.01 -10.19
CA ASN A 1035 4.66 -4.07 -11.21
C ASN A 1035 6.06 -4.71 -11.35
N ASN A 1036 7.13 -3.93 -11.25
CA ASN A 1036 8.50 -4.47 -11.34
C ASN A 1036 8.86 -5.31 -10.11
N GLY A 1037 8.43 -4.91 -8.90
CA GLY A 1037 8.57 -5.73 -7.69
C GLY A 1037 7.79 -7.05 -7.78
N ILE A 1038 6.56 -7.01 -8.31
CA ILE A 1038 5.75 -8.21 -8.57
C ILE A 1038 6.43 -9.12 -9.60
N ASP A 1039 7.05 -8.56 -10.65
CA ASP A 1039 7.69 -9.35 -11.69
C ASP A 1039 8.99 -10.02 -11.21
N ILE A 1040 9.66 -9.45 -10.20
CA ILE A 1040 10.72 -10.14 -9.45
C ILE A 1040 10.12 -11.29 -8.63
N LEU A 1041 9.07 -11.03 -7.84
CA LEU A 1041 8.38 -12.02 -7.01
C LEU A 1041 7.87 -13.25 -7.79
N VAL A 1042 7.26 -13.03 -8.97
CA VAL A 1042 6.76 -14.09 -9.87
C VAL A 1042 7.88 -15.03 -10.31
N ASN A 1043 9.06 -14.48 -10.62
CA ASN A 1043 10.22 -15.27 -11.05
C ASN A 1043 10.86 -16.02 -9.87
N THR A 1044 10.90 -15.43 -8.67
CA THR A 1044 11.36 -16.09 -7.45
C THR A 1044 10.47 -17.29 -7.08
N ILE A 1045 9.15 -17.12 -7.03
CA ILE A 1045 8.18 -18.21 -6.73
C ILE A 1045 8.34 -19.38 -7.71
N GLY A 1046 8.55 -19.09 -8.99
CA GLY A 1046 8.78 -20.11 -10.03
C GLY A 1046 10.09 -20.90 -9.88
N ASN A 1047 11.08 -20.34 -9.16
CA ASN A 1047 12.35 -21.00 -8.88
C ASN A 1047 12.30 -21.77 -7.54
N THR A 1048 11.71 -21.22 -6.47
CA THR A 1048 11.62 -21.90 -5.17
C THR A 1048 10.82 -23.21 -5.22
N ALA A 1049 9.78 -23.28 -6.07
CA ALA A 1049 9.04 -24.51 -6.32
C ALA A 1049 9.85 -25.59 -7.08
N ALA A 1050 10.99 -25.23 -7.69
CA ALA A 1050 11.88 -26.16 -8.37
C ALA A 1050 12.93 -26.78 -7.42
N ASP A 1051 13.39 -26.02 -6.42
CA ASP A 1051 14.41 -26.45 -5.45
C ASP A 1051 13.83 -27.39 -4.39
N TYR A 1052 12.60 -27.12 -3.93
CA TYR A 1052 11.94 -27.90 -2.88
C TYR A 1052 11.61 -29.36 -3.26
N LEU A 1053 11.60 -29.69 -4.56
CA LEU A 1053 11.31 -31.05 -5.07
C LEU A 1053 12.56 -31.92 -5.30
N ASN A 1054 13.73 -31.48 -4.81
CA ASN A 1054 15.02 -32.15 -5.01
C ASN A 1054 15.80 -32.45 -3.71
N THR A 1055 15.25 -32.19 -2.52
CA THR A 1055 15.85 -32.57 -1.23
C THR A 1055 15.48 -34.01 -0.86
N GLU A 1056 16.47 -34.86 -0.58
CA GLU A 1056 16.26 -36.31 -0.35
C GLU A 1056 15.78 -36.66 1.08
N ASP A 1057 15.82 -35.72 2.04
CA ASP A 1057 15.41 -35.96 3.42
C ASP A 1057 13.90 -35.75 3.64
N GLY A 1058 13.19 -36.85 3.92
CA GLY A 1058 11.74 -36.92 4.05
C GLY A 1058 11.19 -36.38 5.37
N GLN A 1059 11.16 -35.06 5.54
CA GLN A 1059 10.29 -34.36 6.49
C GLN A 1059 9.18 -33.65 5.72
N GLU A 1060 7.91 -33.91 6.07
CA GLU A 1060 6.77 -33.29 5.40
C GLU A 1060 6.60 -31.84 5.82
N TYR A 1061 7.15 -30.95 5.01
CA TYR A 1061 7.05 -29.52 5.19
C TYR A 1061 6.26 -28.96 4.02
N ASP A 1062 4.98 -28.67 4.27
CA ASP A 1062 4.07 -28.25 3.22
C ASP A 1062 4.48 -26.85 2.70
N PHE A 1063 4.94 -26.84 1.43
CA PHE A 1063 5.35 -25.65 0.69
C PHE A 1063 4.23 -24.60 0.66
N TRP A 1064 2.96 -24.98 0.74
CA TRP A 1064 1.85 -24.03 0.78
C TRP A 1064 1.62 -23.47 2.18
N LYS A 1065 1.62 -24.26 3.27
CA LYS A 1065 1.83 -23.73 4.64
C LYS A 1065 3.12 -22.91 4.79
N SER A 1066 4.07 -23.01 3.86
CA SER A 1066 5.27 -22.18 3.83
C SER A 1066 5.02 -20.79 3.23
N LEU A 1067 4.39 -20.77 2.06
CA LEU A 1067 4.13 -19.56 1.28
C LEU A 1067 2.95 -18.79 1.88
N THR A 1068 1.84 -19.49 2.16
CA THR A 1068 0.68 -18.90 2.79
C THR A 1068 0.98 -18.64 4.26
N GLY A 1069 1.44 -19.62 5.04
CA GLY A 1069 1.78 -19.40 6.45
C GLY A 1069 2.76 -18.26 6.67
N GLY A 1070 3.68 -17.98 5.72
CA GLY A 1070 4.56 -16.81 5.74
C GLY A 1070 3.89 -15.48 5.35
N LEU A 1071 3.03 -15.45 4.32
CA LEU A 1071 2.22 -14.25 4.00
C LEU A 1071 1.18 -13.93 5.10
N LEU A 1072 0.65 -14.98 5.73
CA LEU A 1072 -0.41 -14.94 6.74
C LEU A 1072 0.15 -14.58 8.13
N SER A 1073 1.31 -15.11 8.53
CA SER A 1073 1.91 -14.79 9.84
C SER A 1073 2.56 -13.41 9.89
N ALA A 1074 2.80 -12.78 8.74
CA ALA A 1074 3.48 -11.49 8.62
C ALA A 1074 2.54 -10.31 8.31
N SER A 1075 1.21 -10.50 8.46
CA SER A 1075 0.18 -9.45 8.30
C SER A 1075 0.10 -8.81 6.89
N PHE A 1076 0.72 -9.39 5.87
CA PHE A 1076 0.81 -8.78 4.52
C PHE A 1076 -0.48 -8.85 3.70
N GLU A 1077 -1.53 -9.51 4.18
CA GLU A 1077 -2.79 -9.69 3.45
C GLU A 1077 -3.57 -8.40 3.15
N LYS A 1078 -3.32 -7.33 3.90
CA LYS A 1078 -4.17 -6.13 3.91
C LYS A 1078 -3.67 -5.01 2.98
N VAL A 1079 -2.50 -5.17 2.35
CA VAL A 1079 -1.79 -4.10 1.63
C VAL A 1079 -1.68 -4.35 0.10
N ILE A 1080 -2.14 -5.50 -0.39
CA ILE A 1080 -2.10 -5.84 -1.82
C ILE A 1080 -3.51 -5.89 -2.42
N PRO A 1081 -3.95 -4.85 -3.16
CA PRO A 1081 -5.20 -4.88 -3.91
C PRO A 1081 -5.33 -6.10 -4.85
N ILE A 1082 -6.53 -6.70 -4.88
CA ILE A 1082 -6.87 -7.96 -5.57
C ILE A 1082 -6.34 -8.05 -7.02
N LYS A 1083 -6.34 -6.93 -7.74
CA LYS A 1083 -5.81 -6.72 -9.11
C LYS A 1083 -4.36 -7.18 -9.32
N TYR A 1084 -3.57 -7.30 -8.24
CA TYR A 1084 -2.18 -7.77 -8.29
C TYR A 1084 -2.07 -9.29 -8.13
N VAL A 1085 -2.94 -9.90 -7.32
CA VAL A 1085 -3.04 -11.37 -7.17
C VAL A 1085 -3.62 -11.98 -8.46
N ASP A 1086 -4.62 -11.33 -9.05
CA ASP A 1086 -5.11 -11.63 -10.40
C ASP A 1086 -4.00 -11.68 -11.46
N LYS A 1087 -3.09 -10.72 -11.39
CA LYS A 1087 -1.97 -10.60 -12.34
C LYS A 1087 -0.93 -11.71 -12.15
N LEU A 1088 -0.76 -12.23 -10.94
CA LEU A 1088 0.06 -13.40 -10.63
C LEU A 1088 -0.61 -14.69 -11.14
N GLU A 1089 -1.90 -14.89 -10.87
CA GLU A 1089 -2.66 -16.06 -11.31
C GLU A 1089 -2.65 -16.19 -12.85
N GLN A 1090 -2.93 -15.10 -13.56
CA GLN A 1090 -2.91 -15.04 -15.02
C GLN A 1090 -1.54 -15.37 -15.62
N LYS A 1091 -0.44 -15.00 -14.94
CA LYS A 1091 0.93 -15.32 -15.37
C LYS A 1091 1.24 -16.81 -15.16
N LEU A 1092 0.77 -17.43 -14.09
CA LEU A 1092 0.92 -18.88 -13.83
C LEU A 1092 0.07 -19.74 -14.77
N PHE A 1093 -1.18 -19.36 -15.01
CA PHE A 1093 -2.07 -20.06 -15.95
C PHE A 1093 -1.47 -20.16 -17.36
N ARG A 1094 -0.79 -19.10 -17.82
CA ARG A 1094 -0.05 -19.10 -19.09
C ARG A 1094 1.09 -20.13 -19.10
N LYS A 1095 1.81 -20.32 -17.99
CA LYS A 1095 2.90 -21.30 -17.88
C LYS A 1095 2.38 -22.74 -17.88
N MET A 1096 1.27 -23.04 -17.19
CA MET A 1096 0.60 -24.36 -17.28
C MET A 1096 0.23 -24.69 -18.72
N ASN A 1097 -0.46 -23.78 -19.41
CA ASN A 1097 -1.05 -24.06 -20.71
C ASN A 1097 0.05 -24.34 -21.77
N ILE A 1098 1.19 -23.65 -21.66
CA ILE A 1098 2.39 -23.95 -22.45
C ILE A 1098 2.90 -25.37 -22.15
N SER A 1099 2.97 -25.78 -20.88
CA SER A 1099 3.42 -27.12 -20.46
C SER A 1099 2.43 -28.25 -20.83
N ALA A 1100 1.13 -28.00 -20.80
CA ALA A 1100 0.10 -28.97 -21.23
C ALA A 1100 0.24 -29.29 -22.72
N ASN A 1101 0.42 -28.26 -23.54
CA ASN A 1101 0.70 -28.40 -24.97
C ASN A 1101 2.04 -29.11 -25.23
N LYS A 1102 3.06 -28.93 -24.37
CA LYS A 1102 4.34 -29.66 -24.42
C LYS A 1102 4.14 -31.17 -24.15
N VAL A 1103 3.36 -31.54 -23.12
CA VAL A 1103 3.01 -32.93 -22.80
C VAL A 1103 2.26 -33.60 -23.95
N ALA A 1104 1.20 -32.96 -24.49
CA ALA A 1104 0.42 -33.52 -25.59
C ALA A 1104 1.27 -33.83 -26.83
N ARG A 1105 2.12 -32.88 -27.26
CA ARG A 1105 3.07 -33.05 -28.38
C ARG A 1105 4.12 -34.15 -28.14
N ILE A 1106 4.43 -34.49 -26.88
CA ILE A 1106 5.36 -35.57 -26.54
C ILE A 1106 4.65 -36.94 -26.56
N LYS A 1107 3.42 -37.04 -26.03
CA LYS A 1107 2.60 -38.27 -26.13
C LYS A 1107 2.40 -38.68 -27.59
N ASP A 1108 2.08 -37.72 -28.45
CA ASP A 1108 1.86 -37.93 -29.88
C ASP A 1108 3.17 -38.24 -30.66
N LYS A 1109 4.34 -37.89 -30.11
CA LYS A 1109 5.63 -38.37 -30.64
C LYS A 1109 5.96 -39.79 -30.17
N ILE A 1110 5.53 -40.20 -28.97
CA ILE A 1110 5.78 -41.55 -28.44
C ILE A 1110 4.95 -42.59 -29.21
N SER A 1111 3.67 -42.31 -29.48
CA SER A 1111 2.78 -43.19 -30.24
C SER A 1111 3.30 -43.54 -31.65
N ASN A 1112 4.11 -42.67 -32.25
CA ASN A 1112 4.64 -42.78 -33.60
C ASN A 1112 6.05 -43.43 -33.70
N LEU A 1113 6.65 -43.93 -32.60
CA LEU A 1113 8.02 -44.45 -32.56
C LEU A 1113 8.11 -45.98 -32.51
N ARG A 1114 9.09 -46.56 -33.26
CA ARG A 1114 9.26 -48.02 -33.44
C ARG A 1114 10.49 -48.66 -32.75
N ARG A 1115 11.25 -47.94 -31.91
CA ARG A 1115 12.48 -48.48 -31.27
C ARG A 1115 12.58 -48.13 -29.78
N ASN A 1116 12.84 -49.15 -28.95
CA ASN A 1116 12.76 -49.12 -27.49
C ASN A 1116 13.63 -48.02 -26.83
N LYS A 1117 14.90 -47.86 -27.25
CA LYS A 1117 15.82 -46.83 -26.71
C LYS A 1117 15.35 -45.39 -26.99
N THR A 1118 14.67 -45.16 -28.12
CA THR A 1118 14.10 -43.85 -28.48
C THR A 1118 12.80 -43.60 -27.72
N ILE A 1119 11.94 -44.63 -27.56
CA ILE A 1119 10.74 -44.57 -26.73
C ILE A 1119 11.13 -44.16 -25.31
N ARG A 1120 12.05 -44.87 -24.63
CA ARG A 1120 12.51 -44.55 -23.27
C ARG A 1120 12.99 -43.09 -23.12
N LYS A 1121 13.71 -42.54 -24.10
CA LYS A 1121 14.13 -41.13 -24.10
C LYS A 1121 12.95 -40.14 -24.14
N TRP A 1122 11.92 -40.42 -24.95
CA TRP A 1122 10.73 -39.59 -24.98
C TRP A 1122 9.80 -39.84 -23.79
N THR A 1123 9.74 -41.06 -23.24
CA THR A 1123 9.02 -41.37 -21.99
C THR A 1123 9.61 -40.61 -20.81
N ASN A 1124 10.94 -40.51 -20.69
CA ASN A 1124 11.56 -39.65 -19.67
C ASN A 1124 11.23 -38.17 -19.89
N LYS A 1125 11.30 -37.66 -21.14
CA LYS A 1125 10.85 -36.29 -21.46
C LYS A 1125 9.36 -36.06 -21.21
N LEU A 1126 8.54 -37.11 -21.34
CA LEU A 1126 7.13 -37.08 -21.00
C LEU A 1126 6.97 -36.93 -19.50
N GLN A 1127 7.64 -37.77 -18.70
CA GLN A 1127 7.65 -37.64 -17.24
C GLN A 1127 8.16 -36.28 -16.76
N GLU A 1128 9.19 -35.71 -17.38
CA GLU A 1128 9.66 -34.35 -17.06
C GLU A 1128 8.65 -33.26 -17.44
N ALA A 1129 8.03 -33.36 -18.62
CA ALA A 1129 7.01 -32.41 -19.05
C ALA A 1129 5.71 -32.55 -18.24
N GLU A 1130 5.36 -33.76 -17.81
CA GLU A 1130 4.26 -34.05 -16.89
C GLU A 1130 4.60 -33.59 -15.47
N LYS A 1131 5.85 -33.70 -15.01
CA LYS A 1131 6.30 -33.13 -13.72
C LYS A 1131 6.28 -31.61 -13.74
N ASP A 1132 6.73 -30.96 -14.81
CA ASP A 1132 6.62 -29.50 -14.98
C ASP A 1132 5.16 -29.04 -15.14
N LEU A 1133 4.33 -29.78 -15.88
CA LEU A 1133 2.89 -29.53 -15.95
C LEU A 1133 2.23 -29.66 -14.58
N ASN A 1134 2.53 -30.71 -13.82
CA ASN A 1134 2.00 -30.91 -12.47
C ASN A 1134 2.47 -29.81 -11.52
N ARG A 1135 3.76 -29.44 -11.53
CA ARG A 1135 4.29 -28.28 -10.78
C ARG A 1135 3.54 -26.98 -11.09
N TYR A 1136 3.29 -26.68 -12.36
CA TYR A 1136 2.52 -25.48 -12.72
C TYR A 1136 1.03 -25.62 -12.40
N ASN A 1137 0.46 -26.83 -12.51
CA ASN A 1137 -0.93 -27.09 -12.13
C ASN A 1137 -1.12 -26.94 -10.62
N GLU A 1138 -0.17 -27.41 -9.81
CA GLU A 1138 -0.13 -27.27 -8.34
C GLU A 1138 0.11 -25.81 -7.94
N ALA A 1139 1.06 -25.12 -8.58
CA ALA A 1139 1.35 -23.71 -8.29
C ALA A 1139 0.24 -22.76 -8.74
N TRP A 1140 -0.38 -23.01 -9.90
CA TRP A 1140 -1.58 -22.30 -10.29
C TRP A 1140 -2.76 -22.73 -9.44
N ALA A 1141 -2.95 -23.99 -9.07
CA ALA A 1141 -4.03 -24.38 -8.16
C ALA A 1141 -3.86 -23.72 -6.79
N GLY A 1142 -2.64 -23.57 -6.27
CA GLY A 1142 -2.33 -22.86 -5.03
C GLY A 1142 -2.59 -21.36 -5.13
N VAL A 1143 -2.02 -20.67 -6.11
CA VAL A 1143 -2.29 -19.23 -6.33
C VAL A 1143 -3.73 -18.97 -6.71
N LYS A 1144 -4.34 -19.86 -7.49
CA LYS A 1144 -5.76 -19.82 -7.79
C LYS A 1144 -6.55 -20.00 -6.51
N ILE A 1145 -6.35 -21.04 -5.70
CA ILE A 1145 -7.00 -21.19 -4.38
C ILE A 1145 -6.82 -19.93 -3.52
N VAL A 1146 -5.63 -19.33 -3.47
CA VAL A 1146 -5.41 -18.08 -2.71
C VAL A 1146 -6.18 -16.90 -3.31
N ASN A 1147 -6.18 -16.72 -4.64
CA ASN A 1147 -6.90 -15.64 -5.31
C ASN A 1147 -8.42 -15.83 -5.23
N ASP A 1148 -8.86 -17.06 -5.49
CA ASP A 1148 -10.20 -17.60 -5.36
C ASP A 1148 -10.69 -17.36 -3.92
N SER A 1149 -10.05 -17.92 -2.89
CA SER A 1149 -10.35 -17.62 -1.48
C SER A 1149 -10.36 -16.11 -1.24
N TYR A 1150 -9.30 -15.34 -1.52
CA TYR A 1150 -9.31 -13.89 -1.28
C TYR A 1150 -10.52 -13.18 -1.95
N LYS A 1151 -10.86 -13.53 -3.19
CA LYS A 1151 -12.06 -13.07 -3.91
C LYS A 1151 -13.37 -13.59 -3.35
N LYS A 1152 -13.36 -14.72 -2.62
CA LYS A 1152 -14.54 -15.40 -2.07
C LYS A 1152 -14.82 -15.16 -0.60
N LEU A 1153 -13.93 -14.45 0.09
CA LEU A 1153 -13.81 -14.54 1.55
C LEU A 1153 -13.25 -13.29 2.24
N GLY A 1154 -12.47 -12.47 1.53
CA GLY A 1154 -11.67 -11.43 2.17
C GLY A 1154 -10.44 -11.97 2.91
N ALA A 1155 -9.57 -11.07 3.37
CA ALA A 1155 -8.26 -11.41 3.93
C ALA A 1155 -8.34 -12.29 5.20
N ASN A 1156 -9.18 -11.92 6.18
CA ASN A 1156 -9.17 -12.44 7.56
C ASN A 1156 -9.42 -13.97 7.73
N SER A 1157 -9.63 -14.71 6.65
CA SER A 1157 -10.01 -16.14 6.65
C SER A 1157 -9.07 -17.05 5.89
N LEU A 1158 -8.12 -16.48 5.15
CA LEU A 1158 -7.14 -17.20 4.34
C LEU A 1158 -6.19 -18.01 5.23
N THR A 1159 -6.07 -17.59 6.51
CA THR A 1159 -5.59 -18.38 7.65
C THR A 1159 -6.37 -19.68 7.84
N ASN A 1160 -7.70 -19.63 7.95
CA ASN A 1160 -8.50 -20.78 8.40
C ASN A 1160 -8.66 -21.88 7.32
N GLU A 1161 -8.80 -21.52 6.03
CA GLU A 1161 -8.92 -22.55 4.96
C GLU A 1161 -7.63 -23.36 4.73
N LEU A 1162 -6.45 -22.76 4.95
CA LEU A 1162 -5.16 -23.43 4.74
C LEU A 1162 -4.71 -24.31 5.90
N PHE A 1163 -5.34 -24.20 7.08
CA PHE A 1163 -5.17 -25.17 8.16
C PHE A 1163 -6.16 -26.34 8.10
N LEU A 1164 -7.30 -26.19 7.42
CA LEU A 1164 -8.33 -27.24 7.30
C LEU A 1164 -8.12 -28.26 6.17
N LYS A 1165 -7.16 -28.02 5.25
CA LYS A 1165 -6.90 -28.91 4.10
C LYS A 1165 -5.85 -30.01 4.36
N ASP A 1166 -5.30 -30.06 5.57
CA ASP A 1166 -4.17 -30.93 5.94
C ASP A 1166 -4.60 -32.31 6.49
N ASP A 1167 -5.80 -32.78 6.14
CA ASP A 1167 -6.32 -34.05 6.64
C ASP A 1167 -7.02 -34.89 5.54
N SER A 1168 -6.26 -35.29 4.51
CA SER A 1168 -6.73 -36.25 3.51
C SER A 1168 -5.63 -37.11 2.86
N LYS A 1169 -4.73 -37.67 3.69
CA LYS A 1169 -3.87 -38.78 3.24
C LYS A 1169 -4.58 -40.12 3.28
N THR A 1170 -5.10 -40.57 2.13
CA THR A 1170 -5.39 -42.02 1.94
C THR A 1170 -5.08 -42.52 0.52
N LYS A 1171 -4.19 -43.52 0.47
CA LYS A 1171 -3.82 -44.38 -0.68
C LYS A 1171 -5.10 -44.93 -1.39
N LYS A 1172 -5.11 -45.33 -2.68
CA LYS A 1172 -4.35 -46.47 -3.24
C LYS A 1172 -4.76 -46.78 -4.70
N THR A 1173 -3.85 -47.33 -5.54
CA THR A 1173 -3.98 -48.45 -6.53
C THR A 1173 -2.94 -48.29 -7.67
N GLY A 1174 -2.23 -49.32 -8.15
CA GLY A 1174 -2.09 -50.72 -7.70
C GLY A 1174 -1.12 -51.60 -8.54
N ASN A 1175 -0.71 -52.74 -7.96
CA ASN A 1175 -0.11 -53.99 -8.53
C ASN A 1175 1.24 -53.92 -9.30
N LEU A 1176 2.23 -54.80 -9.04
CA LEU A 1176 2.24 -56.22 -9.46
C LEU A 1176 3.30 -57.12 -8.72
N ILE A 1177 2.87 -58.32 -8.25
CA ILE A 1177 3.52 -59.66 -8.02
C ILE A 1177 5.08 -59.70 -7.95
N ILE A 1178 5.81 -60.30 -6.97
CA ILE A 1178 5.89 -61.68 -6.36
C ILE A 1178 6.40 -61.54 -4.89
N GLY A 1179 6.26 -62.44 -3.88
CA GLY A 1179 5.58 -63.75 -3.70
C GLY A 1179 6.26 -64.63 -2.59
N GLU A 1180 5.62 -65.73 -2.15
CA GLU A 1180 6.07 -66.76 -1.13
C GLU A 1180 6.26 -66.28 0.34
N LEU A 1181 5.96 -67.01 1.43
CA LEU A 1181 5.39 -68.35 1.71
C LEU A 1181 4.81 -68.41 3.16
N THR A 1182 3.94 -69.39 3.49
CA THR A 1182 3.53 -69.90 4.87
C THR A 1182 2.94 -68.90 5.90
N SER A 1183 1.64 -68.98 6.32
CA SER A 1183 1.04 -69.83 7.38
C SER A 1183 1.62 -69.59 8.81
N GLU A 1184 0.87 -69.37 9.90
CA GLU A 1184 -0.43 -69.95 10.35
C GLU A 1184 -1.30 -68.99 11.23
N LYS A 1185 -2.43 -69.53 11.73
CA LYS A 1185 -3.38 -69.10 12.80
C LYS A 1185 -2.70 -68.43 14.02
N ASP A 1186 -3.33 -67.64 14.89
CA ASP A 1186 -4.65 -67.77 15.53
C ASP A 1186 -4.99 -66.46 16.33
N PRO A 1187 -6.24 -66.13 16.70
CA PRO A 1187 -6.57 -64.87 17.36
C PRO A 1187 -6.84 -65.01 18.88
N ASN A 1188 -6.12 -64.22 19.69
CA ASN A 1188 -6.46 -63.74 21.05
C ASN A 1188 -5.28 -62.87 21.52
N GLY A 1189 -5.41 -61.72 22.17
CA GLY A 1189 -6.59 -60.96 22.58
C GLY A 1189 -6.21 -60.00 23.71
N LYS A 1190 -6.24 -58.68 23.45
CA LYS A 1190 -6.36 -57.56 24.41
C LYS A 1190 -6.43 -56.24 23.66
#